data_AF-A0A431MGX2-F1
#
_entry.id   AF-A0A431MGX2-F1
#
_cell.length_a   1.000
_cell.length_b   1.000
_cell.length_c   1.000
_cell.angle_alpha   90.00
_cell.angle_beta   90.00
_cell.angle_gamma   90.00
#
_symmetry.space_group_name_H-M   'P 1'
#
loop_
_entity.id
_entity.type
_entity.pdbx_description
1 polymer ?
#
loop_
_entity_poly.entity_id
_entity_poly.type
_entity_poly.pdbx_seq_one_letter_code
_entity_poly.pdbx_strand_id
1 'polypeptide(L)'
;MAPSPRDTVLAYHRRTKHRLDGYAAGPEALDWDDQPAAFRSFADAEKVRLPLLDTQGPLPDGQRQTPSLASLGALLQLSLGLTAWKSYGPDRWAVRANPSSGNLHPVEAYLLLRGMEGLADGLWHYRPDDHRLECRARCATPTDAAPQLALILTTVPWREAWKYGERAFRYCQLDVGHAQAAVVYAAALLDWSVKEVPLDHATLTRLSGTDRDDDFHGGRKGRADTEREEAELLLALDVAGAKAAFDAAAVHHWRAALANAQWSGAASTIDRHPQYQWPVIDEVISASRGGRMPTPQLTPFLADARHILQRRSAQRFDPRHILPLRDFVDLLAVTAPLDASGFHLLLFVHRVEGLDPGVYLLPRNEAGHQLCAALSKPPETVLDIPGLGPLLKLVSADPKKLQGTARQVQCHQDLAASGSFSLGMVTAFADAIAAEPARYRTLYREAGVIGQALYLKAEALGVAGCGIGCFFDDAVHQLLGLQDESFQSLYHFAAGLPVLDPRIETLPPYAHLQDDDPMTASAPLQADAPYHCIPADEAARMILDSRAGKLPGLILLDSRDAQSYIQGHVDGAMNLSGANQDRLLLKLNKEAPVVIYCYHGNASRTHAATFTDFRFKHVYSVDGGYAPLAAALAEAERPATTPAAALSPALLAFLAEWHFDPADLNAPRKNSLTPLMRAALLGNEALVAELLALGVDIATLNSDGNNALWLACVSGNGAVVQRLIDAGIEKDNRNLLGSTTLMYCASSGKADMLKLMLDNGADPLVENFDDARAADLCATMECLRLLRTSAR
;
A
#
# COMPACT_ATOMS: atom_id res chain seq x y z
N MET A 1 -21.39 -32.99 10.60
CA MET A 1 -21.12 -32.88 9.14
C MET A 1 -20.51 -31.52 8.90
N ALA A 2 -19.48 -31.42 8.06
CA ALA A 2 -18.97 -30.12 7.63
C ALA A 2 -20.08 -29.37 6.86
N PRO A 3 -20.19 -28.04 6.98
CA PRO A 3 -21.18 -27.26 6.24
C PRO A 3 -20.98 -27.45 4.72
N SER A 4 -22.08 -27.47 3.97
CA SER A 4 -21.99 -27.53 2.50
C SER A 4 -21.38 -26.23 1.96
N PRO A 5 -20.74 -26.22 0.76
CA PRO A 5 -20.20 -25.00 0.17
C PRO A 5 -21.24 -23.85 0.08
N ARG A 6 -22.48 -24.20 -0.28
CA ARG A 6 -23.63 -23.28 -0.26
C ARG A 6 -23.82 -22.65 1.13
N ASP A 7 -23.90 -23.47 2.18
CA ASP A 7 -24.17 -23.00 3.53
C ASP A 7 -23.03 -22.12 4.03
N THR A 8 -21.78 -22.46 3.72
CA THR A 8 -20.59 -21.67 4.05
C THR A 8 -20.65 -20.28 3.41
N VAL A 9 -20.98 -20.19 2.11
CA VAL A 9 -21.07 -18.89 1.40
C VAL A 9 -22.21 -18.02 1.95
N LEU A 10 -23.39 -18.59 2.18
CA LEU A 10 -24.52 -17.85 2.76
C LEU A 10 -24.23 -17.41 4.21
N ALA A 11 -23.59 -18.28 5.01
CA ALA A 11 -23.16 -17.93 6.36
C ALA A 11 -22.11 -16.81 6.35
N TYR A 12 -21.12 -16.86 5.46
CA TYR A 12 -20.15 -15.79 5.26
C TYR A 12 -20.85 -14.49 4.89
N HIS A 13 -21.82 -14.51 3.96
CA HIS A 13 -22.58 -13.32 3.61
C HIS A 13 -23.26 -12.71 4.85
N ARG A 14 -24.06 -13.48 5.59
CA ARG A 14 -24.75 -13.00 6.79
C ARG A 14 -23.81 -12.48 7.87
N ARG A 15 -22.69 -13.17 8.08
CA ARG A 15 -21.67 -12.81 9.07
C ARG A 15 -21.04 -11.46 8.75
N THR A 16 -20.77 -11.22 7.47
CA THR A 16 -20.03 -10.04 7.03
C THR A 16 -20.90 -8.82 6.73
N LYS A 17 -22.22 -8.87 6.98
CA LYS A 17 -23.11 -7.71 6.87
C LYS A 17 -22.75 -6.63 7.89
N HIS A 18 -22.83 -5.36 7.49
CA HIS A 18 -22.91 -4.28 8.48
C HIS A 18 -24.38 -4.10 8.89
N ARG A 19 -24.60 -3.85 10.17
CA ARG A 19 -25.92 -3.60 10.75
C ARG A 19 -25.91 -2.28 11.51
N LEU A 20 -27.08 -1.68 11.72
CA LEU A 20 -27.21 -0.42 12.44
C LEU A 20 -26.71 -0.50 13.90
N ASP A 21 -26.73 -1.70 14.47
CA ASP A 21 -26.25 -2.00 15.83
C ASP A 21 -24.78 -2.45 15.88
N GLY A 22 -24.12 -2.65 14.73
CA GLY A 22 -22.71 -3.04 14.69
C GLY A 22 -22.16 -3.30 13.29
N TYR A 23 -20.90 -2.94 13.08
CA TYR A 23 -20.16 -3.29 11.88
C TYR A 23 -19.75 -4.78 11.91
N ALA A 24 -19.58 -5.40 10.72
CA ALA A 24 -18.92 -6.69 10.61
C ALA A 24 -17.56 -6.68 11.30
N ALA A 25 -17.15 -7.84 11.85
CA ALA A 25 -15.92 -7.95 12.61
C ALA A 25 -14.70 -7.58 11.76
N GLY A 26 -13.92 -6.65 12.29
CA GLY A 26 -12.67 -6.14 11.73
C GLY A 26 -11.60 -6.06 12.83
N PRO A 27 -10.38 -5.66 12.47
CA PRO A 27 -9.32 -5.41 13.44
C PRO A 27 -9.73 -4.32 14.44
N GLU A 28 -9.37 -4.50 15.71
CA GLU A 28 -9.67 -3.52 16.78
C GLU A 28 -8.75 -2.30 16.69
N ALA A 29 -7.54 -2.48 16.18
CA ALA A 29 -6.54 -1.45 15.91
C ALA A 29 -5.79 -1.75 14.61
N LEU A 30 -5.37 -0.70 13.92
CA LEU A 30 -4.56 -0.75 12.71
C LEU A 30 -3.25 -0.03 12.93
N ASP A 31 -2.14 -0.69 12.61
CA ASP A 31 -0.82 -0.08 12.55
C ASP A 31 -0.50 0.34 11.11
N TRP A 32 -0.78 1.60 10.79
CA TRP A 32 -0.60 2.12 9.43
C TRP A 32 0.87 2.19 9.01
N ASP A 33 1.82 2.19 9.95
CA ASP A 33 3.25 2.15 9.65
C ASP A 33 3.69 0.76 9.18
N ASP A 34 2.95 -0.29 9.56
CA ASP A 34 3.14 -1.67 9.12
C ASP A 34 1.98 -2.15 8.21
N GLN A 35 1.54 -1.27 7.30
CA GLN A 35 0.57 -1.62 6.27
C GLN A 35 1.15 -2.73 5.34
N PRO A 36 0.34 -3.74 4.94
CA PRO A 36 0.76 -4.74 3.99
C PRO A 36 1.31 -4.13 2.70
N ALA A 37 2.38 -4.73 2.17
CA ALA A 37 3.03 -4.26 0.96
C ALA A 37 2.02 -4.18 -0.20
N ALA A 38 1.81 -2.97 -0.72
CA ALA A 38 0.88 -2.70 -1.81
C ALA A 38 1.30 -3.31 -3.16
N PHE A 39 2.53 -3.83 -3.25
CA PHE A 39 3.10 -4.43 -4.46
C PHE A 39 3.79 -5.73 -4.11
N ARG A 40 3.60 -6.75 -4.95
CA ARG A 40 4.45 -7.94 -4.93
C ARG A 40 5.64 -7.76 -5.85
N SER A 41 6.76 -8.36 -5.49
CA SER A 41 7.91 -8.53 -6.38
C SER A 41 8.47 -9.93 -6.27
N PHE A 42 9.19 -10.36 -7.30
CA PHE A 42 9.90 -11.62 -7.31
C PHE A 42 11.41 -11.35 -7.39
N ALA A 43 12.10 -11.56 -6.28
CA ALA A 43 13.57 -11.49 -6.22
C ALA A 43 14.16 -12.49 -7.22
N ASP A 44 15.31 -12.18 -7.82
CA ASP A 44 16.04 -13.04 -8.78
C ASP A 44 15.30 -13.42 -10.09
N ALA A 45 14.06 -12.97 -10.28
CA ALA A 45 13.39 -13.04 -11.57
C ALA A 45 14.02 -12.03 -12.55
N GLU A 46 14.15 -12.42 -13.81
CA GLU A 46 14.51 -11.51 -14.91
C GLU A 46 13.48 -10.38 -14.99
N LYS A 47 13.94 -9.15 -15.20
CA LYS A 47 13.08 -7.96 -15.22
C LYS A 47 13.17 -7.26 -16.56
N VAL A 48 12.02 -6.94 -17.15
CA VAL A 48 11.92 -6.17 -18.40
C VAL A 48 11.05 -4.94 -18.15
N ARG A 49 11.64 -3.76 -18.34
CA ARG A 49 10.93 -2.49 -18.21
C ARG A 49 10.00 -2.27 -19.41
N LEU A 50 8.79 -1.82 -19.15
CA LEU A 50 7.81 -1.52 -20.21
C LEU A 50 7.89 -0.04 -20.61
N PRO A 51 7.78 0.29 -21.90
CA PRO A 51 7.63 1.68 -22.35
C PRO A 51 6.35 2.30 -21.80
N LEU A 52 6.45 3.52 -21.30
CA LEU A 52 5.28 4.32 -20.91
C LEU A 52 4.60 4.87 -22.17
N LEU A 53 3.26 4.86 -22.15
CA LEU A 53 2.44 5.53 -23.14
C LEU A 53 2.65 7.05 -23.06
N ASP A 54 2.95 7.67 -24.20
CA ASP A 54 2.94 9.12 -24.33
C ASP A 54 1.48 9.63 -24.37
N THR A 55 1.14 10.47 -23.40
CA THR A 55 -0.22 11.00 -23.20
C THR A 55 -0.43 12.39 -23.81
N GLN A 56 0.57 12.94 -24.50
CA GLN A 56 0.52 14.29 -25.09
C GLN A 56 -0.35 14.37 -26.37
N GLY A 57 -0.80 13.23 -26.91
CA GLY A 57 -1.70 13.17 -28.06
C GLY A 57 -2.77 12.08 -27.93
N PRO A 58 -3.84 12.10 -28.76
CA PRO A 58 -4.74 10.97 -28.86
C PRO A 58 -3.96 9.72 -29.28
N LEU A 59 -4.35 8.55 -28.75
CA LEU A 59 -3.88 7.27 -29.30
C LEU A 59 -4.13 7.29 -30.82
N PRO A 60 -3.20 6.85 -31.67
CA PRO A 60 -3.37 6.94 -33.11
C PRO A 60 -4.68 6.29 -33.56
N ASP A 61 -5.65 7.10 -33.96
CA ASP A 61 -6.96 6.63 -34.41
C ASP A 61 -6.77 5.66 -35.60
N GLY A 62 -7.35 4.47 -35.48
CA GLY A 62 -7.53 3.56 -36.62
C GLY A 62 -6.31 2.77 -37.09
N GLN A 63 -5.20 2.72 -36.34
CA GLN A 63 -4.12 1.74 -36.60
C GLN A 63 -4.16 0.64 -35.53
N ARG A 64 -4.56 -0.58 -35.92
CA ARG A 64 -4.41 -1.79 -35.10
C ARG A 64 -3.00 -1.86 -34.53
N GLN A 65 -2.89 -1.80 -33.20
CA GLN A 65 -1.59 -1.93 -32.56
C GLN A 65 -1.12 -3.38 -32.69
N THR A 66 0.04 -3.56 -33.33
CA THR A 66 0.71 -4.87 -33.37
C THR A 66 1.23 -5.22 -31.98
N PRO A 67 1.15 -6.49 -31.55
CA PRO A 67 1.72 -6.91 -30.27
C PRO A 67 3.19 -6.55 -30.20
N SER A 68 3.55 -5.71 -29.25
CA SER A 68 4.90 -5.23 -29.00
C SER A 68 5.06 -4.92 -27.52
N LEU A 69 6.30 -4.69 -27.09
CA LEU A 69 6.57 -4.25 -25.72
C LEU A 69 5.86 -2.91 -25.41
N ALA A 70 5.77 -2.01 -26.38
CA ALA A 70 5.08 -0.72 -26.23
C ALA A 70 3.56 -0.87 -26.10
N SER A 71 2.92 -1.70 -26.94
CA SER A 71 1.47 -1.93 -26.83
C SER A 71 1.11 -2.68 -25.55
N LEU A 72 2.00 -3.58 -25.08
CA LEU A 72 1.84 -4.25 -23.80
C LEU A 72 2.01 -3.29 -22.61
N GLY A 73 3.00 -2.39 -22.68
CA GLY A 73 3.17 -1.29 -21.72
C GLY A 73 1.94 -0.41 -21.63
N ALA A 74 1.41 0.02 -22.78
CA ALA A 74 0.18 0.80 -22.85
C ALA A 74 -1.03 0.07 -22.24
N LEU A 75 -1.23 -1.22 -22.58
CA LEU A 75 -2.32 -2.03 -21.99
C LEU A 75 -2.23 -2.04 -20.46
N LEU A 76 -1.05 -2.34 -19.92
CA LEU A 76 -0.84 -2.49 -18.48
C LEU A 76 -0.90 -1.15 -17.76
N GLN A 77 -0.38 -0.07 -18.35
CA GLN A 77 -0.47 1.28 -17.79
C GLN A 77 -1.92 1.77 -17.69
N LEU A 78 -2.73 1.52 -18.74
CA LEU A 78 -4.13 1.94 -18.80
C LEU A 78 -5.08 1.02 -18.01
N SER A 79 -4.64 -0.16 -17.56
CA SER A 79 -5.52 -1.08 -16.84
C SER A 79 -5.15 -1.26 -15.37
N LEU A 80 -3.87 -1.45 -15.07
CA LEU A 80 -3.39 -1.91 -13.76
C LEU A 80 -2.24 -1.06 -13.20
N GLY A 81 -1.66 -0.20 -14.03
CA GLY A 81 -0.53 0.66 -13.68
C GLY A 81 -0.92 1.82 -12.76
N LEU A 82 0.12 2.46 -12.21
CA LEU A 82 -0.01 3.70 -11.47
C LEU A 82 -0.47 4.84 -12.39
N THR A 83 -1.39 5.64 -11.87
CA THR A 83 -1.87 6.87 -12.50
C THR A 83 -1.45 8.12 -11.72
N ALA A 84 -1.16 7.97 -10.43
CA ALA A 84 -0.51 8.98 -9.60
C ALA A 84 0.01 8.37 -8.30
N TRP A 85 0.86 9.11 -7.61
CA TRP A 85 1.04 8.97 -6.17
C TRP A 85 0.29 10.09 -5.46
N LYS A 86 -0.22 9.81 -4.26
CA LYS A 86 -0.75 10.83 -3.36
C LYS A 86 0.05 10.87 -2.08
N SER A 87 0.12 12.05 -1.48
CA SER A 87 0.74 12.24 -0.17
C SER A 87 -0.06 13.19 0.71
N TYR A 88 -0.01 12.95 2.01
CA TYR A 88 -0.56 13.81 3.04
C TYR A 88 0.30 13.71 4.29
N GLY A 89 1.05 14.76 4.62
CA GLY A 89 2.06 14.69 5.67
C GLY A 89 3.14 13.65 5.35
N PRO A 90 3.49 12.72 6.26
CA PRO A 90 4.48 11.67 6.00
C PRO A 90 3.92 10.53 5.13
N ASP A 91 2.59 10.42 5.03
CA ASP A 91 1.95 9.30 4.35
C ASP A 91 1.99 9.47 2.84
N ARG A 92 2.28 8.38 2.13
CA ARG A 92 2.25 8.31 0.67
C ARG A 92 1.61 7.02 0.21
N TRP A 93 0.69 7.12 -0.75
CA TRP A 93 0.01 5.95 -1.29
C TRP A 93 -0.13 6.00 -2.82
N ALA A 94 -0.12 4.82 -3.41
CA ALA A 94 -0.22 4.62 -4.85
C ALA A 94 -1.67 4.65 -5.33
N VAL A 95 -1.94 5.33 -6.44
CA VAL A 95 -3.24 5.33 -7.11
C VAL A 95 -3.09 4.64 -8.47
N ARG A 96 -3.96 3.66 -8.75
CA ARG A 96 -3.94 2.86 -9.99
C ARG A 96 -5.03 3.27 -10.98
N ALA A 97 -4.98 2.73 -12.20
CA ALA A 97 -6.00 2.95 -13.24
C ALA A 97 -7.37 2.40 -12.81
N ASN A 98 -7.39 1.28 -12.09
CA ASN A 98 -8.55 0.75 -11.37
C ASN A 98 -8.56 1.22 -9.90
N PRO A 99 -9.74 1.50 -9.31
CA PRO A 99 -9.89 1.76 -7.89
C PRO A 99 -9.70 0.48 -7.07
N SER A 100 -9.42 0.66 -5.78
CA SER A 100 -9.34 -0.43 -4.81
C SER A 100 -9.90 0.02 -3.46
N SER A 101 -10.58 -0.90 -2.76
CA SER A 101 -11.15 -0.64 -1.45
C SER A 101 -10.06 -0.26 -0.45
N GLY A 102 -10.18 0.93 0.14
CA GLY A 102 -9.17 1.45 1.07
C GLY A 102 -7.80 1.71 0.46
N ASN A 103 -7.67 1.65 -0.88
CA ASN A 103 -6.41 1.75 -1.60
C ASN A 103 -5.39 0.65 -1.23
N LEU A 104 -5.87 -0.58 -1.01
CA LEU A 104 -5.06 -1.71 -0.54
C LEU A 104 -4.52 -2.59 -1.68
N HIS A 105 -5.13 -2.50 -2.87
CA HIS A 105 -4.69 -3.13 -4.11
C HIS A 105 -4.46 -4.64 -3.97
N PRO A 106 -5.48 -5.46 -3.66
CA PRO A 106 -5.33 -6.90 -3.51
C PRO A 106 -5.03 -7.61 -4.82
N VAL A 107 -5.34 -7.01 -5.97
CA VAL A 107 -5.21 -7.65 -7.29
C VAL A 107 -3.77 -7.59 -7.80
N GLU A 108 -3.24 -8.75 -8.17
CA GLU A 108 -1.99 -8.92 -8.93
C GLU A 108 -2.28 -9.45 -10.34
N ALA A 109 -1.32 -9.28 -11.25
CA ALA A 109 -1.49 -9.69 -12.64
C ALA A 109 -0.30 -10.48 -13.18
N TYR A 110 -0.61 -11.60 -13.82
CA TYR A 110 0.35 -12.45 -14.50
C TYR A 110 -0.02 -12.55 -15.98
N LEU A 111 0.98 -12.71 -16.84
CA LEU A 111 0.83 -12.73 -18.28
C LEU A 111 1.43 -14.02 -18.84
N LEU A 112 0.64 -14.76 -19.61
CA LEU A 112 1.11 -15.84 -20.46
C LEU A 112 1.42 -15.23 -21.84
N LEU A 113 2.70 -15.21 -22.19
CA LEU A 113 3.22 -14.59 -23.39
C LEU A 113 3.85 -15.64 -24.29
N ARG A 114 3.43 -15.71 -25.55
CA ARG A 114 4.10 -16.52 -26.59
C ARG A 114 4.30 -15.69 -27.83
N GLY A 115 5.46 -15.80 -28.48
CA GLY A 115 5.76 -15.17 -29.76
C GLY A 115 5.74 -13.64 -29.70
N MET A 116 6.07 -13.05 -28.55
CA MET A 116 6.16 -11.60 -28.39
C MET A 116 7.61 -11.14 -28.54
N GLU A 117 7.86 -10.25 -29.50
CA GLU A 117 9.21 -9.74 -29.75
C GLU A 117 9.80 -9.06 -28.50
N GLY A 118 11.05 -9.39 -28.19
CA GLY A 118 11.77 -8.86 -27.03
C GLY A 118 11.44 -9.52 -25.69
N LEU A 119 10.51 -10.49 -25.65
CA LEU A 119 10.17 -11.24 -24.45
C LEU A 119 10.28 -12.74 -24.69
N ALA A 120 10.75 -13.47 -23.68
CA ALA A 120 10.74 -14.91 -23.71
C ALA A 120 9.32 -15.46 -23.55
N ASP A 121 9.05 -16.58 -24.23
CA ASP A 121 7.80 -17.31 -24.04
C ASP A 121 7.71 -17.81 -22.61
N GLY A 122 6.57 -17.59 -21.95
CA GLY A 122 6.48 -17.92 -20.54
C GLY A 122 5.40 -17.20 -19.74
N LEU A 123 5.52 -17.32 -18.43
CA LEU A 123 4.72 -16.62 -17.44
C LEU A 123 5.50 -15.42 -16.88
N TRP A 124 4.87 -14.26 -16.89
CA TRP A 124 5.43 -13.00 -16.42
C TRP A 124 4.53 -12.38 -15.36
N HIS A 125 5.09 -11.83 -14.29
CA HIS A 125 4.36 -11.05 -13.29
C HIS A 125 4.49 -9.55 -13.61
N TYR A 126 3.40 -8.79 -13.58
CA TYR A 126 3.45 -7.34 -13.78
C TYR A 126 3.65 -6.61 -12.45
N ARG A 127 4.68 -5.75 -12.39
CA ARG A 127 4.94 -4.84 -11.28
C ARG A 127 4.47 -3.42 -11.59
N PRO A 128 3.38 -2.96 -10.96
CA PRO A 128 2.81 -1.65 -11.25
C PRO A 128 3.66 -0.48 -10.76
N ASP A 129 4.41 -0.63 -9.67
CA ASP A 129 5.21 0.45 -9.05
C ASP A 129 6.31 0.98 -9.98
N ASP A 130 6.90 0.07 -10.75
CA ASP A 130 8.10 0.29 -11.55
C ASP A 130 7.84 -0.01 -13.05
N HIS A 131 6.56 -0.12 -13.41
CA HIS A 131 6.06 -0.42 -14.76
C HIS A 131 6.90 -1.47 -15.53
N ARG A 132 7.01 -2.68 -14.95
CA ARG A 132 7.88 -3.74 -15.49
C ARG A 132 7.26 -5.11 -15.39
N LEU A 133 7.82 -6.05 -16.16
CA LEU A 133 7.52 -7.47 -16.08
C LEU A 133 8.65 -8.20 -15.35
N GLU A 134 8.30 -9.20 -14.55
CA GLU A 134 9.21 -10.13 -13.89
C GLU A 134 8.96 -11.55 -14.40
N CYS A 135 9.96 -12.18 -15.03
CA CYS A 135 9.83 -13.52 -15.62
C CYS A 135 9.74 -14.58 -14.52
N ARG A 136 8.58 -15.24 -14.40
CA ARG A 136 8.33 -16.28 -13.41
C ARG A 136 8.64 -17.66 -13.94
N ALA A 137 8.32 -17.92 -15.20
CA ALA A 137 8.57 -19.19 -15.84
C ALA A 137 8.96 -18.97 -17.30
N ARG A 138 10.16 -19.41 -17.69
CA ARG A 138 10.61 -19.40 -19.07
C ARG A 138 10.33 -20.75 -19.73
N CYS A 139 9.58 -20.72 -20.83
CA CYS A 139 9.24 -21.87 -21.65
C CYS A 139 10.15 -21.95 -22.88
N ALA A 140 10.26 -23.14 -23.49
CA ALA A 140 10.93 -23.28 -24.77
C ALA A 140 10.14 -22.56 -25.88
N THR A 141 10.80 -21.69 -26.64
CA THR A 141 10.20 -20.94 -27.76
C THR A 141 10.00 -21.85 -28.98
N PRO A 142 8.77 -22.09 -29.46
CA PRO A 142 8.56 -22.80 -30.72
C PRO A 142 8.94 -21.90 -31.90
N THR A 143 9.60 -22.45 -32.91
CA THR A 143 10.19 -21.69 -34.04
C THR A 143 9.17 -20.96 -34.94
N ASP A 144 7.87 -21.25 -34.84
CA ASP A 144 6.80 -20.70 -35.72
C ASP A 144 5.45 -20.48 -34.97
N ALA A 145 5.47 -20.16 -33.67
CA ALA A 145 4.21 -19.99 -32.91
C ALA A 145 3.57 -18.61 -33.13
N ALA A 146 2.27 -18.60 -33.45
CA ALA A 146 1.49 -17.37 -33.50
C ALA A 146 1.47 -16.67 -32.12
N PRO A 147 1.53 -15.32 -32.09
CA PRO A 147 1.55 -14.57 -30.85
C PRO A 147 0.31 -14.85 -30.02
N GLN A 148 0.50 -15.12 -28.73
CA GLN A 148 -0.59 -15.36 -27.79
C GLN A 148 -0.33 -14.55 -26.53
N LEU A 149 -1.40 -13.87 -26.08
CA LEU A 149 -1.40 -13.06 -24.87
C LEU A 149 -2.63 -13.45 -24.05
N ALA A 150 -2.39 -13.86 -22.81
CA ALA A 150 -3.43 -13.97 -21.81
C ALA A 150 -2.98 -13.35 -20.49
N LEU A 151 -3.91 -12.74 -19.77
CA LEU A 151 -3.70 -12.10 -18.49
C LEU A 151 -4.48 -12.86 -17.42
N ILE A 152 -3.80 -13.28 -16.35
CA ILE A 152 -4.40 -13.93 -15.20
C ILE A 152 -4.42 -12.92 -14.06
N LEU A 153 -5.62 -12.67 -13.52
CA LEU A 153 -5.79 -11.87 -12.31
C LEU A 153 -5.81 -12.81 -11.10
N THR A 154 -4.98 -12.48 -10.11
CA THR A 154 -4.97 -13.13 -8.80
C THR A 154 -5.28 -12.09 -7.72
N THR A 155 -5.60 -12.54 -6.52
CA THR A 155 -5.86 -11.69 -5.36
C THR A 155 -4.98 -12.14 -4.20
N VAL A 156 -4.33 -11.19 -3.52
CA VAL A 156 -3.75 -11.35 -2.19
C VAL A 156 -4.81 -10.95 -1.16
N PRO A 157 -5.61 -11.88 -0.59
CA PRO A 157 -6.78 -11.52 0.21
C PRO A 157 -6.40 -10.77 1.50
N TRP A 158 -5.20 -11.05 2.03
CA TRP A 158 -4.71 -10.46 3.25
C TRP A 158 -4.60 -8.93 3.20
N ARG A 159 -4.29 -8.34 2.04
CA ARG A 159 -4.23 -6.87 1.91
C ARG A 159 -5.55 -6.20 2.32
N GLU A 160 -6.68 -6.77 1.90
CA GLU A 160 -8.01 -6.31 2.31
C GLU A 160 -8.35 -6.76 3.73
N ALA A 161 -8.00 -8.00 4.11
CA ALA A 161 -8.28 -8.57 5.44
C ALA A 161 -7.60 -7.81 6.57
N TRP A 162 -6.40 -7.29 6.33
CA TRP A 162 -5.66 -6.46 7.27
C TRP A 162 -6.47 -5.25 7.74
N LYS A 163 -7.26 -4.61 6.85
CA LYS A 163 -8.10 -3.46 7.19
C LYS A 163 -9.54 -3.83 7.53
N TYR A 164 -10.13 -4.73 6.76
CA TYR A 164 -11.57 -4.96 6.75
C TYR A 164 -11.98 -6.27 7.43
N GLY A 165 -11.01 -7.00 7.99
CA GLY A 165 -11.20 -8.29 8.65
C GLY A 165 -12.06 -9.23 7.83
N GLU A 166 -13.13 -9.71 8.44
CA GLU A 166 -13.97 -10.76 7.84
C GLU A 166 -14.66 -10.33 6.55
N ARG A 167 -14.86 -9.03 6.30
CA ARG A 167 -15.58 -8.55 5.11
C ARG A 167 -14.71 -8.52 3.85
N ALA A 168 -13.40 -8.69 3.98
CA ALA A 168 -12.40 -8.48 2.93
C ALA A 168 -12.67 -9.22 1.61
N PHE A 169 -13.17 -10.46 1.65
CA PHE A 169 -13.39 -11.21 0.41
C PHE A 169 -14.43 -10.55 -0.51
N ARG A 170 -15.38 -9.78 0.03
CA ARG A 170 -16.31 -8.98 -0.79
C ARG A 170 -15.55 -7.92 -1.60
N TYR A 171 -14.61 -7.24 -0.95
CA TYR A 171 -13.80 -6.19 -1.56
C TYR A 171 -12.80 -6.74 -2.57
N CYS A 172 -12.17 -7.87 -2.27
CA CYS A 172 -11.34 -8.58 -3.25
C CYS A 172 -12.08 -8.82 -4.58
N GLN A 173 -13.32 -9.33 -4.52
CA GLN A 173 -14.08 -9.62 -5.74
C GLN A 173 -14.57 -8.36 -6.47
N LEU A 174 -14.88 -7.27 -5.74
CA LEU A 174 -15.17 -5.97 -6.36
C LEU A 174 -13.94 -5.43 -7.10
N ASP A 175 -12.78 -5.48 -6.46
CA ASP A 175 -11.52 -5.01 -7.02
C ASP A 175 -11.09 -5.83 -8.25
N VAL A 176 -11.31 -7.15 -8.25
CA VAL A 176 -11.15 -8.00 -9.44
C VAL A 176 -12.09 -7.56 -10.56
N GLY A 177 -13.36 -7.25 -10.27
CA GLY A 177 -14.30 -6.73 -11.25
C GLY A 177 -13.87 -5.39 -11.84
N HIS A 178 -13.38 -4.48 -11.00
CA HIS A 178 -12.81 -3.21 -11.44
C HIS A 178 -11.59 -3.40 -12.34
N ALA A 179 -10.67 -4.30 -11.98
CA ALA A 179 -9.49 -4.64 -12.75
C ALA A 179 -9.85 -5.29 -14.11
N GLN A 180 -10.78 -6.24 -14.11
CA GLN A 180 -11.29 -6.87 -15.33
C GLN A 180 -11.83 -5.83 -16.32
N ALA A 181 -12.69 -4.94 -15.85
CA ALA A 181 -13.24 -3.87 -16.68
C ALA A 181 -12.14 -2.91 -17.17
N ALA A 182 -11.17 -2.55 -16.33
CA ALA A 182 -10.05 -1.71 -16.72
C ALA A 182 -9.21 -2.34 -17.86
N VAL A 183 -8.97 -3.66 -17.81
CA VAL A 183 -8.32 -4.40 -18.90
C VAL A 183 -9.13 -4.34 -20.19
N VAL A 184 -10.47 -4.49 -20.11
CA VAL A 184 -11.35 -4.38 -21.29
C VAL A 184 -11.29 -3.00 -21.93
N TYR A 185 -11.36 -1.92 -21.15
CA TYR A 185 -11.27 -0.56 -21.69
C TYR A 185 -9.88 -0.26 -22.27
N ALA A 186 -8.81 -0.67 -21.59
CA ALA A 186 -7.45 -0.51 -22.08
C ALA A 186 -7.22 -1.27 -23.40
N ALA A 187 -7.69 -2.51 -23.49
CA ALA A 187 -7.60 -3.32 -24.71
C ALA A 187 -8.38 -2.68 -25.87
N ALA A 188 -9.58 -2.17 -25.61
CA ALA A 188 -10.40 -1.52 -26.63
C ALA A 188 -9.72 -0.28 -27.23
N LEU A 189 -9.02 0.51 -26.41
CA LEU A 189 -8.22 1.66 -26.87
C LEU A 189 -7.04 1.25 -27.77
N LEU A 190 -6.63 -0.02 -27.75
CA LEU A 190 -5.58 -0.60 -28.60
C LEU A 190 -6.15 -1.37 -29.81
N ASP A 191 -7.46 -1.32 -30.05
CA ASP A 191 -8.21 -2.16 -31.00
C ASP A 191 -8.04 -3.67 -30.74
N TRP A 192 -7.91 -4.05 -29.46
CA TRP A 192 -7.87 -5.43 -28.99
C TRP A 192 -9.19 -5.79 -28.32
N SER A 193 -9.52 -7.08 -28.30
CA SER A 193 -10.70 -7.57 -27.57
C SER A 193 -10.31 -8.59 -26.51
N VAL A 194 -11.10 -8.64 -25.45
CA VAL A 194 -10.82 -9.46 -24.27
C VAL A 194 -11.92 -10.49 -24.11
N LYS A 195 -11.53 -11.73 -23.81
CA LYS A 195 -12.45 -12.82 -23.51
C LYS A 195 -11.99 -13.55 -22.26
N GLU A 196 -12.87 -13.67 -21.28
CA GLU A 196 -12.61 -14.55 -20.14
C GLU A 196 -12.66 -16.02 -20.58
N VAL A 197 -11.68 -16.79 -20.14
CA VAL A 197 -11.58 -18.23 -20.41
C VAL A 197 -12.08 -18.99 -19.18
N PRO A 198 -13.19 -19.75 -19.29
CA PRO A 198 -13.72 -20.50 -18.16
C PRO A 198 -12.78 -21.67 -17.85
N LEU A 199 -12.15 -21.63 -16.66
CA LEU A 199 -11.21 -22.64 -16.19
C LEU A 199 -11.58 -23.08 -14.78
N ASP A 200 -11.29 -24.34 -14.45
CA ASP A 200 -11.33 -24.77 -13.06
C ASP A 200 -10.19 -24.11 -12.25
N HIS A 201 -10.44 -23.90 -10.96
CA HIS A 201 -9.50 -23.21 -10.08
C HIS A 201 -8.11 -23.88 -10.04
N ALA A 202 -8.03 -25.21 -10.07
CA ALA A 202 -6.73 -25.91 -10.03
C ALA A 202 -5.93 -25.68 -11.31
N THR A 203 -6.58 -25.62 -12.47
CA THR A 203 -5.93 -25.23 -13.73
C THR A 203 -5.46 -23.79 -13.70
N LEU A 204 -6.29 -22.86 -13.21
CA LEU A 204 -5.93 -21.45 -13.13
C LEU A 204 -4.75 -21.19 -12.18
N THR A 205 -4.74 -21.88 -11.03
CA THR A 205 -3.65 -21.82 -10.04
C THR A 205 -2.34 -22.31 -10.65
N ARG A 206 -2.36 -23.46 -11.35
CA ARG A 206 -1.20 -23.98 -12.09
C ARG A 206 -0.69 -23.02 -13.17
N LEU A 207 -1.59 -22.37 -13.90
CA LEU A 207 -1.21 -21.43 -14.97
C LEU A 207 -0.60 -20.14 -14.42
N SER A 208 -1.02 -19.69 -13.24
CA SER A 208 -0.45 -18.51 -12.57
C SER A 208 0.80 -18.83 -11.73
N GLY A 209 1.09 -20.12 -11.49
CA GLY A 209 2.19 -20.55 -10.64
C GLY A 209 1.99 -20.22 -9.15
N THR A 210 0.75 -19.92 -8.74
CA THR A 210 0.40 -19.59 -7.35
C THR A 210 0.33 -20.81 -6.44
N ASP A 211 0.39 -22.03 -6.99
CA ASP A 211 0.53 -23.31 -6.27
C ASP A 211 1.98 -23.66 -5.93
N ARG A 212 2.93 -22.78 -6.27
CA ARG A 212 4.35 -22.96 -5.97
C ARG A 212 4.67 -22.43 -4.57
N ASP A 213 4.17 -23.11 -3.54
CA ASP A 213 4.28 -22.68 -2.13
C ASP A 213 5.73 -22.30 -1.72
N ASP A 214 6.75 -22.98 -2.26
CA ASP A 214 8.16 -22.69 -1.97
C ASP A 214 8.61 -21.30 -2.45
N ASP A 215 8.01 -20.79 -3.53
CA ASP A 215 8.31 -19.47 -4.08
C ASP A 215 7.66 -18.36 -3.25
N PHE A 216 6.58 -18.67 -2.51
CA PHE A 216 5.86 -17.74 -1.63
C PHE A 216 6.24 -18.04 -0.19
N HIS A 217 7.40 -17.54 0.23
CA HIS A 217 7.95 -17.73 1.58
C HIS A 217 6.83 -17.69 2.63
N GLY A 218 6.44 -18.85 3.16
CA GLY A 218 5.41 -18.91 4.19
C GLY A 218 5.83 -17.99 5.33
N GLY A 219 5.00 -16.98 5.63
CA GLY A 219 5.32 -15.96 6.62
C GLY A 219 5.96 -16.59 7.86
N ARG A 220 7.07 -16.01 8.34
CA ARG A 220 7.79 -16.52 9.53
C ARG A 220 6.74 -16.83 10.60
N LYS A 221 6.69 -18.08 11.09
CA LYS A 221 5.72 -18.63 12.09
C LYS A 221 4.40 -19.21 11.53
N GLY A 222 4.36 -19.76 10.31
CA GLY A 222 3.22 -20.59 9.87
C GLY A 222 1.96 -19.81 9.49
N ARG A 223 2.12 -18.54 9.10
CA ARG A 223 1.07 -17.62 8.66
C ARG A 223 0.98 -17.55 7.13
N ALA A 224 0.77 -18.69 6.48
CA ALA A 224 0.68 -18.72 5.02
C ALA A 224 -0.55 -17.96 4.49
N ASP A 225 -1.59 -17.80 5.31
CA ASP A 225 -2.80 -17.02 5.01
C ASP A 225 -2.52 -15.55 4.65
N THR A 226 -1.39 -14.99 5.10
CA THR A 226 -1.02 -13.59 4.84
C THR A 226 -0.29 -13.39 3.51
N GLU A 227 0.25 -14.48 2.96
CA GLU A 227 1.12 -14.45 1.78
C GLU A 227 0.47 -15.08 0.55
N ARG A 228 -0.51 -15.96 0.74
CA ARG A 228 -1.18 -16.71 -0.34
C ARG A 228 -1.89 -15.79 -1.33
N GLU A 229 -1.83 -16.22 -2.59
CA GLU A 229 -2.63 -15.65 -3.66
C GLU A 229 -3.72 -16.62 -4.10
N GLU A 230 -4.93 -16.10 -4.28
CA GLU A 230 -6.04 -16.81 -4.90
C GLU A 230 -6.09 -16.46 -6.39
N ALA A 231 -6.03 -17.47 -7.26
CA ALA A 231 -6.19 -17.24 -8.70
C ALA A 231 -7.69 -17.08 -9.05
N GLU A 232 -8.05 -15.96 -9.70
CA GLU A 232 -9.45 -15.54 -9.81
C GLU A 232 -10.05 -15.69 -11.21
N LEU A 233 -9.35 -15.25 -12.27
CA LEU A 233 -9.79 -15.41 -13.66
C LEU A 233 -8.63 -15.30 -14.67
N LEU A 234 -8.84 -15.84 -15.88
CA LEU A 234 -7.95 -15.70 -17.03
C LEU A 234 -8.67 -14.95 -18.15
N LEU A 235 -8.05 -13.89 -18.66
CA LEU A 235 -8.48 -13.05 -19.76
C LEU A 235 -7.58 -13.30 -20.97
N ALA A 236 -8.11 -13.94 -22.01
CA ALA A 236 -7.44 -14.04 -23.30
C ALA A 236 -7.62 -12.75 -24.08
N LEU A 237 -6.54 -12.26 -24.71
CA LEU A 237 -6.57 -11.05 -25.53
C LEU A 237 -6.41 -11.45 -27.01
N ASP A 238 -7.41 -11.09 -27.81
CA ASP A 238 -7.34 -11.18 -29.26
C ASP A 238 -6.64 -9.92 -29.79
N VAL A 239 -5.44 -10.13 -30.33
CA VAL A 239 -4.53 -9.07 -30.75
C VAL A 239 -4.35 -9.06 -32.27
N ALA A 240 -4.28 -7.88 -32.89
CA ALA A 240 -4.00 -7.67 -34.32
C ALA A 240 -4.85 -8.50 -35.32
N GLY A 241 -6.09 -8.85 -34.97
CA GLY A 241 -6.98 -9.64 -35.83
C GLY A 241 -6.68 -11.14 -35.89
N ALA A 242 -5.64 -11.61 -35.20
CA ALA A 242 -5.49 -13.02 -34.90
C ALA A 242 -6.43 -13.35 -33.74
N LYS A 243 -7.44 -14.18 -33.99
CA LYS A 243 -8.20 -14.81 -32.90
C LYS A 243 -7.23 -15.70 -32.16
N ALA A 244 -6.68 -15.21 -31.04
CA ALA A 244 -5.91 -16.02 -30.14
C ALA A 244 -6.92 -16.93 -29.45
N ALA A 245 -7.29 -18.04 -30.10
CA ALA A 245 -8.12 -19.04 -29.48
C ALA A 245 -7.36 -19.62 -28.29
N PHE A 246 -7.61 -19.07 -27.09
CA PHE A 246 -7.20 -19.68 -25.84
C PHE A 246 -8.21 -20.80 -25.50
N ASP A 247 -8.28 -21.77 -26.40
CA ASP A 247 -9.17 -22.92 -26.32
C ASP A 247 -8.58 -24.02 -25.44
N ALA A 248 -9.26 -25.17 -25.38
CA ALA A 248 -8.79 -26.30 -24.58
C ALA A 248 -7.39 -26.80 -25.00
N ALA A 249 -7.02 -26.69 -26.28
CA ALA A 249 -5.70 -27.09 -26.76
C ALA A 249 -4.63 -26.10 -26.32
N ALA A 250 -4.90 -24.79 -26.36
CA ALA A 250 -4.02 -23.77 -25.83
C ALA A 250 -3.80 -23.94 -24.31
N VAL A 251 -4.87 -24.19 -23.54
CA VAL A 251 -4.78 -24.47 -22.10
C VAL A 251 -3.91 -25.70 -21.83
N HIS A 252 -4.13 -26.79 -22.56
CA HIS A 252 -3.33 -28.01 -22.44
C HIS A 252 -1.85 -27.75 -22.77
N HIS A 253 -1.58 -27.00 -23.84
CA HIS A 253 -0.23 -26.60 -24.23
C HIS A 253 0.46 -25.81 -23.11
N TRP A 254 -0.18 -24.77 -22.56
CA TRP A 254 0.39 -23.96 -21.50
C TRP A 254 0.67 -24.75 -20.23
N ARG A 255 -0.24 -25.66 -19.83
CA ARG A 255 0.00 -26.57 -18.70
C ARG A 255 1.23 -27.44 -18.93
N ALA A 256 1.39 -28.00 -20.13
CA ALA A 256 2.54 -28.83 -20.46
C ALA A 256 3.84 -28.01 -20.54
N ALA A 257 3.78 -26.79 -21.09
CA ALA A 257 4.92 -25.89 -21.19
C ALA A 257 5.42 -25.47 -19.80
N LEU A 258 4.52 -25.03 -18.92
CA LEU A 258 4.86 -24.60 -17.55
C LEU A 258 5.34 -25.73 -16.66
N ALA A 259 4.87 -26.97 -16.89
CA ALA A 259 5.38 -28.15 -16.19
C ALA A 259 6.86 -28.45 -16.50
N ASN A 260 7.36 -27.99 -17.66
CA ASN A 260 8.75 -28.17 -18.09
C ASN A 260 9.52 -26.84 -18.15
N ALA A 261 8.95 -25.76 -17.61
CA ALA A 261 9.54 -24.43 -17.65
C ALA A 261 10.65 -24.27 -16.62
N GLN A 262 11.56 -23.33 -16.90
CA GLN A 262 12.54 -22.86 -15.92
C GLN A 262 11.87 -21.78 -15.06
N TRP A 263 11.54 -22.13 -13.82
CA TRP A 263 10.94 -21.21 -12.86
C TRP A 263 12.02 -20.37 -12.16
N SER A 264 11.73 -19.09 -11.95
CA SER A 264 12.65 -18.17 -11.30
C SER A 264 11.95 -17.16 -10.43
N GLY A 265 12.48 -17.02 -9.23
CA GLY A 265 12.29 -15.92 -8.32
C GLY A 265 11.49 -16.24 -7.07
N ALA A 266 11.69 -15.45 -6.03
CA ALA A 266 11.04 -15.62 -4.73
C ALA A 266 10.16 -14.41 -4.41
N ALA A 267 8.91 -14.67 -4.03
CA ALA A 267 7.94 -13.63 -3.75
C ALA A 267 8.36 -12.81 -2.53
N SER A 268 8.24 -11.49 -2.62
CA SER A 268 8.38 -10.59 -1.48
C SER A 268 7.28 -10.84 -0.47
N THR A 269 7.61 -10.68 0.82
CA THR A 269 6.67 -10.72 1.93
C THR A 269 5.63 -9.61 1.83
N ILE A 270 4.36 -9.95 2.03
CA ILE A 270 3.24 -9.02 2.05
C ILE A 270 3.11 -8.36 3.42
N ASP A 271 3.12 -9.14 4.50
CA ASP A 271 2.99 -8.62 5.86
C ASP A 271 4.06 -9.25 6.76
N ARG A 272 4.88 -8.39 7.38
CA ARG A 272 5.99 -8.83 8.22
C ARG A 272 5.55 -9.15 9.65
N HIS A 273 4.50 -8.50 10.15
CA HIS A 273 4.02 -8.63 11.52
C HIS A 273 2.49 -8.74 11.59
N PRO A 274 1.88 -9.81 11.01
CA PRO A 274 0.43 -9.94 10.96
C PRO A 274 -0.17 -10.14 12.35
N GLN A 275 -0.99 -9.19 12.80
CA GLN A 275 -1.56 -9.17 14.15
C GLN A 275 -2.84 -10.01 14.32
N TYR A 276 -3.63 -10.16 13.26
CA TYR A 276 -4.96 -10.81 13.30
C TYR A 276 -4.99 -12.10 12.48
N GLN A 277 -6.06 -12.90 12.62
CA GLN A 277 -6.36 -14.06 11.78
C GLN A 277 -7.84 -14.08 11.41
N TRP A 278 -8.14 -14.41 10.15
CA TRP A 278 -9.50 -14.39 9.62
C TRP A 278 -9.84 -15.69 8.87
N PRO A 279 -9.93 -16.85 9.56
CA PRO A 279 -10.11 -18.16 8.91
C PRO A 279 -11.33 -18.24 7.98
N VAL A 280 -12.37 -17.46 8.28
CA VAL A 280 -13.61 -17.41 7.48
C VAL A 280 -13.37 -16.95 6.03
N ILE A 281 -12.27 -16.22 5.77
CA ILE A 281 -11.89 -15.79 4.42
C ILE A 281 -11.47 -17.02 3.59
N ASP A 282 -10.62 -17.88 4.13
CA ASP A 282 -10.19 -19.11 3.45
C ASP A 282 -11.37 -20.07 3.27
N GLU A 283 -12.27 -20.15 4.25
CA GLU A 283 -13.49 -20.95 4.17
C GLU A 283 -14.38 -20.51 3.00
N VAL A 284 -14.67 -19.21 2.87
CA VAL A 284 -15.50 -18.69 1.77
C VAL A 284 -14.78 -18.78 0.44
N ILE A 285 -13.46 -18.55 0.40
CA ILE A 285 -12.64 -18.75 -0.80
C ILE A 285 -12.83 -20.18 -1.28
N SER A 286 -12.56 -21.17 -0.42
CA SER A 286 -12.67 -22.59 -0.79
C SER A 286 -14.11 -22.98 -1.18
N ALA A 287 -15.12 -22.49 -0.44
CA ALA A 287 -16.52 -22.82 -0.68
C ALA A 287 -17.10 -22.18 -1.96
N SER A 288 -16.45 -21.14 -2.49
CA SER A 288 -16.88 -20.44 -3.71
C SER A 288 -16.02 -20.75 -4.94
N ARG A 289 -15.13 -21.75 -4.88
CA ARG A 289 -14.39 -22.25 -6.04
C ARG A 289 -15.29 -23.14 -6.93
N GLY A 290 -15.10 -23.05 -8.24
CA GLY A 290 -15.81 -23.88 -9.23
C GLY A 290 -16.81 -23.07 -10.06
N GLY A 291 -17.66 -23.78 -10.81
CA GLY A 291 -18.71 -23.17 -11.64
C GLY A 291 -18.23 -22.62 -12.98
N ARG A 292 -19.06 -22.75 -14.02
CA ARG A 292 -18.85 -22.05 -15.30
C ARG A 292 -19.64 -20.75 -15.25
N MET A 293 -18.91 -19.64 -15.17
CA MET A 293 -19.53 -18.36 -14.89
C MET A 293 -19.83 -17.57 -16.17
N PRO A 294 -20.94 -16.82 -16.20
CA PRO A 294 -21.16 -15.85 -17.27
C PRO A 294 -20.11 -14.74 -17.14
N THR A 295 -19.42 -14.45 -18.25
CA THR A 295 -18.51 -13.32 -18.36
C THR A 295 -19.33 -12.05 -18.53
N PRO A 296 -19.12 -11.01 -17.69
CA PRO A 296 -19.77 -9.72 -17.90
C PRO A 296 -19.43 -9.18 -19.29
N GLN A 297 -20.43 -8.89 -20.11
CA GLN A 297 -20.21 -8.22 -21.38
C GLN A 297 -20.13 -6.71 -21.14
N LEU A 298 -19.02 -6.11 -21.56
CA LEU A 298 -18.82 -4.67 -21.52
C LEU A 298 -18.73 -4.15 -22.95
N THR A 299 -19.43 -3.06 -23.22
CA THR A 299 -19.25 -2.30 -24.45
C THR A 299 -18.32 -1.13 -24.14
N PRO A 300 -17.08 -1.12 -24.68
CA PRO A 300 -16.19 0.02 -24.54
C PRO A 300 -16.83 1.28 -25.15
N PHE A 301 -16.71 2.40 -24.45
CA PHE A 301 -17.25 3.69 -24.88
C PHE A 301 -16.22 4.84 -24.83
N LEU A 302 -15.04 4.57 -24.27
CA LEU A 302 -13.96 5.55 -24.19
C LEU A 302 -13.20 5.61 -25.50
N ALA A 303 -12.88 6.83 -25.94
CA ALA A 303 -11.99 7.10 -27.06
C ALA A 303 -10.64 7.70 -26.61
N ASP A 304 -10.55 8.18 -25.37
CA ASP A 304 -9.38 8.91 -24.87
C ASP A 304 -8.81 8.27 -23.60
N ALA A 305 -7.54 7.86 -23.69
CA ALA A 305 -6.76 7.29 -22.60
C ALA A 305 -6.64 8.23 -21.38
N ARG A 306 -6.75 9.55 -21.57
CA ARG A 306 -6.66 10.54 -20.48
C ARG A 306 -7.75 10.34 -19.44
N HIS A 307 -8.96 9.91 -19.83
CA HIS A 307 -10.04 9.64 -18.87
C HIS A 307 -9.69 8.50 -17.91
N ILE A 308 -8.91 7.50 -18.36
CA ILE A 308 -8.41 6.44 -17.46
C ILE A 308 -7.33 7.01 -16.53
N LEU A 309 -6.36 7.73 -17.09
CA LEU A 309 -5.19 8.20 -16.36
C LEU A 309 -5.51 9.32 -15.36
N GLN A 310 -6.54 10.12 -15.62
CA GLN A 310 -6.99 11.21 -14.77
C GLN A 310 -8.03 10.80 -13.74
N ARG A 311 -8.79 9.71 -13.98
CA ARG A 311 -9.84 9.23 -13.08
C ARG A 311 -9.36 9.14 -11.64
N ARG A 312 -10.06 9.79 -10.71
CA ARG A 312 -9.86 9.65 -9.26
C ARG A 312 -11.18 9.35 -8.57
N SER A 313 -11.09 8.62 -7.45
CA SER A 313 -12.25 8.49 -6.57
C SER A 313 -12.42 9.78 -5.78
N ALA A 314 -13.62 10.36 -5.82
CA ALA A 314 -13.94 11.55 -5.05
C ALA A 314 -13.86 11.27 -3.55
N GLN A 315 -13.28 12.19 -2.78
CA GLN A 315 -13.28 12.14 -1.32
C GLN A 315 -14.41 12.98 -0.72
N ARG A 316 -14.84 14.02 -1.45
CA ARG A 316 -15.95 14.93 -1.13
C ARG A 316 -16.58 15.45 -2.41
N PHE A 317 -17.85 15.87 -2.32
CA PHE A 317 -18.57 16.51 -3.42
C PHE A 317 -19.06 17.92 -3.03
N ASP A 318 -19.24 18.81 -4.00
CA ASP A 318 -19.89 20.10 -3.77
C ASP A 318 -21.40 19.87 -3.56
N PRO A 319 -21.94 20.14 -2.36
CA PRO A 319 -23.35 19.87 -2.05
C PRO A 319 -24.33 20.82 -2.77
N ARG A 320 -23.84 21.79 -3.54
CA ARG A 320 -24.66 22.71 -4.34
C ARG A 320 -24.72 22.33 -5.82
N HIS A 321 -23.87 21.41 -6.27
CA HIS A 321 -23.83 21.03 -7.67
C HIS A 321 -25.12 20.30 -8.07
N ILE A 322 -25.72 20.75 -9.17
CA ILE A 322 -26.87 20.12 -9.82
C ILE A 322 -26.34 19.44 -11.07
N LEU A 323 -26.52 18.12 -11.15
CA LEU A 323 -26.09 17.34 -12.30
C LEU A 323 -27.11 17.52 -13.43
N PRO A 324 -26.68 17.87 -14.66
CA PRO A 324 -27.58 17.93 -15.81
C PRO A 324 -28.29 16.59 -16.04
N LEU A 325 -29.58 16.63 -16.41
CA LEU A 325 -30.37 15.41 -16.60
C LEU A 325 -29.74 14.49 -17.66
N ARG A 326 -29.23 15.07 -18.75
CA ARG A 326 -28.53 14.34 -19.81
C ARG A 326 -27.37 13.53 -19.26
N ASP A 327 -26.52 14.14 -18.44
CA ASP A 327 -25.32 13.50 -17.88
C ASP A 327 -25.68 12.39 -16.89
N PHE A 328 -26.75 12.59 -16.12
CA PHE A 328 -27.34 11.54 -15.27
C PHE A 328 -27.82 10.34 -16.09
N VAL A 329 -28.59 10.57 -17.15
CA VAL A 329 -29.07 9.51 -18.05
C VAL A 329 -27.90 8.77 -18.70
N ASP A 330 -26.90 9.51 -19.17
CA ASP A 330 -25.68 8.98 -19.76
C ASP A 330 -24.87 8.10 -18.79
N LEU A 331 -24.81 8.49 -17.50
CA LEU A 331 -24.19 7.69 -16.44
C LEU A 331 -24.94 6.38 -16.21
N LEU A 332 -26.27 6.40 -16.22
CA LEU A 332 -27.05 5.16 -16.06
C LEU A 332 -26.95 4.29 -17.30
N ALA A 333 -27.05 4.84 -18.50
CA ALA A 333 -27.00 4.11 -19.77
C ALA A 333 -25.69 3.33 -19.97
N VAL A 334 -24.56 3.78 -19.40
CA VAL A 334 -23.28 3.06 -19.48
C VAL A 334 -23.32 1.68 -18.82
N THR A 335 -24.31 1.45 -17.97
CA THR A 335 -24.51 0.18 -17.28
C THR A 335 -25.38 -0.79 -18.08
N ALA A 336 -25.91 -0.39 -19.25
CA ALA A 336 -26.76 -1.19 -20.15
C ALA A 336 -26.12 -2.43 -20.77
N PRO A 337 -24.83 -2.45 -21.18
CA PRO A 337 -24.18 -3.65 -21.70
C PRO A 337 -24.20 -4.85 -20.72
N LEU A 338 -24.48 -4.55 -19.45
CA LEU A 338 -24.53 -5.50 -18.33
C LEU A 338 -25.98 -5.90 -17.98
N ASP A 339 -26.96 -5.68 -18.86
CA ASP A 339 -28.36 -6.06 -18.61
C ASP A 339 -28.52 -7.58 -18.33
N ALA A 340 -27.65 -8.41 -18.92
CA ALA A 340 -27.54 -9.84 -18.63
C ALA A 340 -27.08 -10.18 -17.20
N SER A 341 -26.54 -9.22 -16.42
CA SER A 341 -26.04 -9.44 -15.04
C SER A 341 -27.15 -9.55 -13.99
N GLY A 342 -28.37 -9.10 -14.32
CA GLY A 342 -29.51 -9.13 -13.40
C GLY A 342 -29.49 -8.08 -12.28
N PHE A 343 -28.59 -7.08 -12.36
CA PHE A 343 -28.57 -5.97 -11.40
C PHE A 343 -29.65 -4.92 -11.67
N HIS A 344 -30.21 -4.38 -10.60
CA HIS A 344 -31.14 -3.26 -10.56
C HIS A 344 -30.51 -2.13 -9.74
N LEU A 345 -30.85 -0.89 -10.07
CA LEU A 345 -30.25 0.26 -9.39
C LEU A 345 -31.28 0.92 -8.48
N LEU A 346 -31.02 0.95 -7.18
CA LEU A 346 -31.73 1.77 -6.20
C LEU A 346 -31.01 3.10 -6.10
N LEU A 347 -31.63 4.21 -6.46
CA LEU A 347 -30.99 5.53 -6.52
C LEU A 347 -31.54 6.48 -5.45
N PHE A 348 -30.65 7.16 -4.77
CA PHE A 348 -30.92 8.32 -3.93
C PHE A 348 -30.58 9.57 -4.75
N VAL A 349 -31.58 10.16 -5.37
CA VAL A 349 -31.42 11.33 -6.25
C VAL A 349 -31.53 12.58 -5.40
N HIS A 350 -30.42 13.30 -5.22
CA HIS A 350 -30.39 14.50 -4.39
C HIS A 350 -30.57 15.79 -5.20
N ARG A 351 -29.83 15.91 -6.31
CA ARG A 351 -29.72 17.14 -7.13
C ARG A 351 -29.43 16.79 -8.58
N VAL A 352 -30.45 16.32 -9.29
CA VAL A 352 -30.43 16.11 -10.74
C VAL A 352 -31.46 17.04 -11.36
N GLU A 353 -31.07 17.75 -12.42
CA GLU A 353 -31.96 18.69 -13.10
C GLU A 353 -33.26 17.98 -13.55
N GLY A 354 -34.40 18.61 -13.27
CA GLY A 354 -35.71 18.08 -13.66
C GLY A 354 -36.23 16.88 -12.86
N LEU A 355 -35.48 16.37 -11.86
CA LEU A 355 -35.93 15.31 -10.97
C LEU A 355 -36.11 15.81 -9.53
N ASP A 356 -37.24 15.46 -8.94
CA ASP A 356 -37.49 15.73 -7.52
C ASP A 356 -36.50 14.94 -6.63
N PRO A 357 -36.05 15.50 -5.51
CA PRO A 357 -35.29 14.74 -4.54
C PRO A 357 -36.10 13.54 -4.01
N GLY A 358 -35.53 12.34 -4.10
CA GLY A 358 -36.23 11.13 -3.73
C GLY A 358 -35.44 9.84 -3.88
N VAL A 359 -36.12 8.73 -3.62
CA VAL A 359 -35.61 7.38 -3.85
C VAL A 359 -36.28 6.82 -5.10
N TYR A 360 -35.46 6.28 -6.00
CA TYR A 360 -35.85 5.77 -7.29
C TYR A 360 -35.34 4.34 -7.48
N LEU A 361 -35.98 3.59 -8.36
CA LEU A 361 -35.57 2.25 -8.75
C LEU A 361 -35.52 2.18 -10.28
N LEU A 362 -34.42 1.65 -10.80
CA LEU A 362 -34.29 1.27 -12.20
C LEU A 362 -34.30 -0.27 -12.27
N PRO A 363 -35.49 -0.90 -12.40
CA PRO A 363 -35.60 -2.32 -12.67
C PRO A 363 -35.17 -2.60 -14.11
N ARG A 364 -34.55 -3.77 -14.35
CA ARG A 364 -34.00 -4.10 -15.67
C ARG A 364 -34.61 -5.32 -16.34
N ASN A 365 -35.02 -6.28 -15.53
CA ASN A 365 -35.64 -7.52 -16.01
C ASN A 365 -36.87 -7.86 -15.16
N GLU A 366 -37.48 -9.01 -15.43
CA GLU A 366 -38.67 -9.48 -14.71
C GLU A 366 -38.46 -9.55 -13.18
N ALA A 367 -37.29 -9.99 -12.72
CA ALA A 367 -36.97 -10.04 -11.30
C ALA A 367 -36.96 -8.62 -10.67
N GLY A 368 -36.47 -7.62 -11.40
CA GLY A 368 -36.52 -6.22 -10.95
C GLY A 368 -37.94 -5.66 -10.92
N HIS A 369 -38.80 -6.07 -11.85
CA HIS A 369 -40.21 -5.72 -11.79
C HIS A 369 -40.92 -6.40 -10.61
N GLN A 370 -40.54 -7.63 -10.26
CA GLN A 370 -41.03 -8.30 -9.05
C GLN A 370 -40.61 -7.57 -7.76
N LEU A 371 -39.40 -6.97 -7.74
CA LEU A 371 -38.98 -6.11 -6.62
C LEU A 371 -39.95 -4.93 -6.42
N CYS A 372 -40.54 -4.40 -7.49
CA CYS A 372 -41.54 -3.34 -7.40
C CYS A 372 -42.85 -3.82 -6.77
N ALA A 373 -43.20 -5.11 -6.88
CA ALA A 373 -44.41 -5.69 -6.29
C ALA A 373 -44.32 -5.83 -4.76
N ALA A 374 -43.11 -5.86 -4.19
CA ALA A 374 -42.88 -5.85 -2.75
C ALA A 374 -43.10 -4.46 -2.10
N LEU A 375 -43.19 -3.40 -2.92
CA LEU A 375 -43.38 -2.03 -2.43
C LEU A 375 -44.81 -1.80 -1.94
N SER A 376 -44.95 -1.08 -0.83
CA SER A 376 -46.27 -0.80 -0.23
C SER A 376 -47.15 0.16 -1.07
N LYS A 377 -46.57 0.84 -2.07
CA LYS A 377 -47.27 1.75 -2.99
C LYS A 377 -46.75 1.53 -4.41
N PRO A 378 -47.61 1.62 -5.44
CA PRO A 378 -47.16 1.52 -6.82
C PRO A 378 -46.23 2.70 -7.15
N PRO A 379 -45.07 2.44 -7.76
CA PRO A 379 -44.14 3.51 -8.08
C PRO A 379 -44.60 4.30 -9.33
N GLU A 380 -44.12 5.53 -9.44
CA GLU A 380 -44.42 6.42 -10.57
C GLU A 380 -43.29 6.33 -11.62
N THR A 381 -43.61 6.06 -12.88
CA THR A 381 -42.63 6.16 -13.96
C THR A 381 -42.29 7.62 -14.23
N VAL A 382 -41.02 8.00 -14.10
CA VAL A 382 -40.57 9.39 -14.24
C VAL A 382 -39.91 9.65 -15.58
N LEU A 383 -39.04 8.75 -16.04
CA LEU A 383 -38.36 8.86 -17.34
C LEU A 383 -37.94 7.48 -17.83
N ASP A 384 -37.71 7.35 -19.14
CA ASP A 384 -37.17 6.13 -19.75
C ASP A 384 -35.67 6.30 -19.98
N ILE A 385 -34.86 5.34 -19.50
CA ILE A 385 -33.42 5.33 -19.69
C ILE A 385 -33.10 4.53 -20.96
N PRO A 386 -32.43 5.14 -21.96
CA PRO A 386 -32.08 4.44 -23.20
C PRO A 386 -31.34 3.13 -22.94
N GLY A 387 -31.88 2.04 -23.48
CA GLY A 387 -31.30 0.70 -23.36
C GLY A 387 -31.49 0.02 -22.00
N LEU A 388 -32.17 0.64 -21.03
CA LEU A 388 -32.41 0.08 -19.70
C LEU A 388 -33.88 0.06 -19.28
N GLY A 389 -34.71 0.95 -19.82
CA GLY A 389 -36.14 1.01 -19.50
C GLY A 389 -36.50 2.05 -18.43
N PRO A 390 -37.68 1.93 -17.80
CA PRO A 390 -38.27 3.01 -17.02
C PRO A 390 -37.59 3.19 -15.66
N LEU A 391 -37.21 4.43 -15.35
CA LEU A 391 -36.85 4.86 -14.01
C LEU A 391 -38.12 5.15 -13.20
N LEU A 392 -38.26 4.46 -12.08
CA LEU A 392 -39.45 4.49 -11.23
C LEU A 392 -39.16 5.27 -9.94
N LYS A 393 -39.96 6.29 -9.63
CA LYS A 393 -39.88 6.99 -8.33
C LYS A 393 -40.66 6.20 -7.29
N LEU A 394 -39.97 5.82 -6.21
CA LEU A 394 -40.55 5.10 -5.09
C LEU A 394 -41.12 6.07 -4.05
N VAL A 395 -40.36 7.11 -3.73
CA VAL A 395 -40.75 8.11 -2.74
C VAL A 395 -40.09 9.46 -3.01
N SER A 396 -40.90 10.52 -3.02
CA SER A 396 -40.41 11.89 -2.92
C SER A 396 -40.04 12.19 -1.47
N ALA A 397 -38.89 12.84 -1.25
CA ALA A 397 -38.39 13.09 0.09
C ALA A 397 -37.96 14.56 0.24
N ASP A 398 -38.15 15.11 1.44
CA ASP A 398 -37.50 16.36 1.81
C ASP A 398 -35.98 16.21 1.63
N PRO A 399 -35.28 17.17 1.01
CA PRO A 399 -33.86 17.03 0.68
C PRO A 399 -32.97 16.72 1.89
N LYS A 400 -33.24 17.31 3.06
CA LYS A 400 -32.44 17.07 4.28
C LYS A 400 -32.69 15.68 4.83
N LYS A 401 -33.95 15.22 4.81
CA LYS A 401 -34.28 13.84 5.21
C LYS A 401 -33.62 12.82 4.28
N LEU A 402 -33.68 13.05 2.97
CA LEU A 402 -33.04 12.16 1.99
C LEU A 402 -31.52 12.08 2.20
N GLN A 403 -30.87 13.22 2.43
CA GLN A 403 -29.45 13.26 2.77
C GLN A 403 -29.13 12.46 4.04
N GLY A 404 -29.94 12.62 5.08
CA GLY A 404 -29.83 11.84 6.31
C GLY A 404 -29.97 10.34 6.07
N THR A 405 -30.96 9.93 5.29
CA THR A 405 -31.21 8.52 4.94
C THR A 405 -30.06 7.93 4.13
N ALA A 406 -29.64 8.57 3.04
CA ALA A 406 -28.52 8.10 2.21
C ALA A 406 -27.25 7.97 3.05
N ARG A 407 -26.90 9.03 3.79
CA ARG A 407 -25.76 9.02 4.72
C ARG A 407 -25.84 7.85 5.68
N GLN A 408 -26.97 7.63 6.34
CA GLN A 408 -27.13 6.51 7.28
C GLN A 408 -26.95 5.16 6.60
N VAL A 409 -27.71 4.88 5.55
CA VAL A 409 -27.70 3.58 4.84
C VAL A 409 -26.32 3.24 4.30
N GLN A 410 -25.57 4.22 3.82
CA GLN A 410 -24.21 4.06 3.31
C GLN A 410 -23.14 4.29 4.40
N CYS A 411 -23.33 3.70 5.59
CA CYS A 411 -22.39 3.70 6.71
C CYS A 411 -21.93 5.10 7.20
N HIS A 412 -22.84 6.05 7.30
CA HIS A 412 -22.57 7.42 7.73
C HIS A 412 -21.61 8.22 6.83
N GLN A 413 -21.42 7.80 5.57
CA GLN A 413 -20.52 8.46 4.63
C GLN A 413 -21.15 9.70 4.00
N ASP A 414 -20.50 10.85 4.14
CA ASP A 414 -20.98 12.12 3.59
C ASP A 414 -20.99 12.12 2.06
N LEU A 415 -20.14 11.31 1.40
CA LEU A 415 -20.10 11.14 -0.05
C LEU A 415 -21.48 10.79 -0.62
N ALA A 416 -22.20 9.90 0.04
CA ALA A 416 -23.51 9.45 -0.40
C ALA A 416 -24.57 10.56 -0.38
N ALA A 417 -24.48 11.49 0.57
CA ALA A 417 -25.45 12.58 0.76
C ALA A 417 -25.06 13.89 0.05
N SER A 418 -23.76 14.13 -0.12
CA SER A 418 -23.22 15.34 -0.76
C SER A 418 -23.05 15.20 -2.27
N GLY A 419 -23.07 13.98 -2.82
CA GLY A 419 -23.15 13.75 -4.27
C GLY A 419 -24.48 14.23 -4.86
N SER A 420 -24.51 14.42 -6.18
CA SER A 420 -25.74 14.74 -6.91
C SER A 420 -26.73 13.58 -6.88
N PHE A 421 -26.21 12.35 -6.87
CA PHE A 421 -26.94 11.14 -6.52
C PHE A 421 -25.99 10.09 -5.93
N SER A 422 -26.57 9.12 -5.25
CA SER A 422 -25.91 7.84 -4.97
C SER A 422 -26.82 6.69 -5.37
N LEU A 423 -26.26 5.50 -5.55
CA LEU A 423 -27.00 4.30 -5.92
C LEU A 423 -26.48 3.06 -5.17
N GLY A 424 -27.37 2.09 -5.01
CA GLY A 424 -27.08 0.73 -4.59
C GLY A 424 -27.42 -0.25 -5.72
N MET A 425 -26.55 -1.22 -5.93
CA MET A 425 -26.69 -2.29 -6.91
C MET A 425 -27.34 -3.50 -6.23
N VAL A 426 -28.55 -3.85 -6.65
CA VAL A 426 -29.39 -4.89 -6.06
C VAL A 426 -29.62 -6.00 -7.08
N THR A 427 -29.50 -7.26 -6.69
CA THR A 427 -29.65 -8.40 -7.61
C THR A 427 -30.23 -9.62 -6.88
N ALA A 428 -30.78 -10.56 -7.64
CA ALA A 428 -31.22 -11.85 -7.10
C ALA A 428 -30.02 -12.60 -6.49
N PHE A 429 -30.18 -13.17 -5.29
CA PHE A 429 -29.06 -13.58 -4.46
C PHE A 429 -29.15 -15.01 -3.93
N ALA A 430 -30.01 -15.29 -2.94
CA ALA A 430 -29.98 -16.58 -2.24
C ALA A 430 -30.14 -17.79 -3.17
N ASP A 431 -31.05 -17.73 -4.15
CA ASP A 431 -31.29 -18.81 -5.10
C ASP A 431 -30.10 -18.99 -6.07
N ALA A 432 -29.45 -17.89 -6.48
CA ALA A 432 -28.26 -17.95 -7.32
C ALA A 432 -27.09 -18.64 -6.60
N ILE A 433 -26.88 -18.33 -5.31
CA ILE A 433 -25.86 -18.99 -4.48
C ILE A 433 -26.23 -20.44 -4.17
N ALA A 434 -27.52 -20.72 -3.97
CA ALA A 434 -28.00 -22.07 -3.70
C ALA A 434 -27.81 -23.01 -4.89
N ALA A 435 -27.97 -22.49 -6.11
CA ALA A 435 -27.73 -23.24 -7.34
C ALA A 435 -26.24 -23.43 -7.64
N GLU A 436 -25.43 -22.37 -7.45
CA GLU A 436 -24.00 -22.37 -7.73
C GLU A 436 -23.26 -21.43 -6.75
N PRO A 437 -22.59 -21.96 -5.70
CA PRO A 437 -21.89 -21.15 -4.70
C PRO A 437 -20.85 -20.18 -5.30
N ALA A 438 -20.27 -20.52 -6.45
CA ALA A 438 -19.34 -19.65 -7.17
C ALA A 438 -19.98 -18.35 -7.68
N ARG A 439 -21.32 -18.26 -7.78
CA ARG A 439 -22.04 -17.01 -8.09
C ARG A 439 -21.73 -15.89 -7.12
N TYR A 440 -21.32 -16.20 -5.88
CA TYR A 440 -20.93 -15.16 -4.93
C TYR A 440 -19.79 -14.31 -5.47
N ARG A 441 -18.72 -14.93 -6.00
CA ARG A 441 -17.59 -14.22 -6.59
C ARG A 441 -18.05 -13.35 -7.75
N THR A 442 -18.79 -13.94 -8.67
CA THR A 442 -19.13 -13.24 -9.91
C THR A 442 -20.14 -12.13 -9.74
N LEU A 443 -21.07 -12.23 -8.78
CA LEU A 443 -21.97 -11.13 -8.48
C LEU A 443 -21.19 -9.89 -7.98
N TYR A 444 -20.20 -10.06 -7.10
CA TYR A 444 -19.34 -8.93 -6.70
C TYR A 444 -18.45 -8.44 -7.84
N ARG A 445 -17.89 -9.32 -8.68
CA ARG A 445 -17.13 -8.90 -9.86
C ARG A 445 -17.98 -8.12 -10.86
N GLU A 446 -19.19 -8.58 -11.15
CA GLU A 446 -20.18 -7.89 -11.99
C GLU A 446 -20.47 -6.48 -11.43
N ALA A 447 -20.66 -6.36 -10.11
CA ALA A 447 -20.83 -5.06 -9.47
C ALA A 447 -19.59 -4.15 -9.59
N GLY A 448 -18.38 -4.70 -9.46
CA GLY A 448 -17.13 -3.97 -9.69
C GLY A 448 -16.97 -3.51 -11.15
N VAL A 449 -17.37 -4.35 -12.10
CA VAL A 449 -17.41 -4.03 -13.53
C VAL A 449 -18.37 -2.85 -13.81
N ILE A 450 -19.59 -2.87 -13.25
CA ILE A 450 -20.53 -1.73 -13.31
C ILE A 450 -19.88 -0.49 -12.71
N GLY A 451 -19.25 -0.63 -11.54
CA GLY A 451 -18.57 0.47 -10.86
C GLY A 451 -17.47 1.11 -11.71
N GLN A 452 -16.66 0.31 -12.40
CA GLN A 452 -15.60 0.83 -13.26
C GLN A 452 -16.15 1.63 -14.45
N ALA A 453 -17.21 1.13 -15.09
CA ALA A 453 -17.89 1.86 -16.16
C ALA A 453 -18.44 3.21 -15.68
N LEU A 454 -19.05 3.24 -14.50
CA LEU A 454 -19.54 4.47 -13.86
C LEU A 454 -18.40 5.45 -13.54
N TYR A 455 -17.28 4.98 -12.99
CA TYR A 455 -16.11 5.83 -12.73
C TYR A 455 -15.59 6.52 -13.98
N LEU A 456 -15.40 5.76 -15.06
CA LEU A 456 -14.86 6.26 -16.31
C LEU A 456 -15.84 7.20 -17.03
N LYS A 457 -17.14 6.88 -16.99
CA LYS A 457 -18.18 7.75 -17.56
C LYS A 457 -18.32 9.05 -16.77
N ALA A 458 -18.23 9.00 -15.44
CA ALA A 458 -18.21 10.20 -14.61
C ALA A 458 -17.06 11.13 -14.98
N GLU A 459 -15.84 10.59 -15.06
CA GLU A 459 -14.64 11.35 -15.45
C GLU A 459 -14.79 11.97 -16.85
N ALA A 460 -15.32 11.21 -17.82
CA ALA A 460 -15.55 11.70 -19.18
C ALA A 460 -16.60 12.83 -19.26
N LEU A 461 -17.50 12.92 -18.27
CA LEU A 461 -18.51 13.99 -18.15
C LEU A 461 -18.01 15.18 -17.30
N GLY A 462 -16.77 15.15 -16.82
CA GLY A 462 -16.21 16.23 -16.00
C GLY A 462 -16.71 16.25 -14.54
N VAL A 463 -17.31 15.14 -14.09
CA VAL A 463 -17.66 14.90 -12.68
C VAL A 463 -16.81 13.75 -12.13
N ALA A 464 -16.94 13.44 -10.85
CA ALA A 464 -16.22 12.31 -10.25
C ALA A 464 -17.17 11.31 -9.63
N GLY A 465 -16.71 10.06 -9.58
CA GLY A 465 -17.39 8.96 -8.92
C GLY A 465 -16.69 8.53 -7.64
N CYS A 466 -17.41 7.81 -6.78
CA CYS A 466 -16.83 7.04 -5.69
C CYS A 466 -17.70 5.81 -5.42
N GLY A 467 -17.11 4.64 -5.57
CA GLY A 467 -17.68 3.36 -5.15
C GLY A 467 -17.69 3.26 -3.63
N ILE A 468 -18.77 2.67 -3.11
CA ILE A 468 -19.05 2.58 -1.69
C ILE A 468 -19.26 1.11 -1.32
N GLY A 469 -18.25 0.53 -0.67
CA GLY A 469 -18.28 -0.84 -0.17
C GLY A 469 -18.88 -1.00 1.23
N CYS A 470 -19.05 0.09 1.98
CA CYS A 470 -19.68 0.10 3.31
C CYS A 470 -21.10 0.65 3.21
N PHE A 471 -22.06 -0.22 3.54
CA PHE A 471 -23.46 0.11 3.70
C PHE A 471 -24.08 -0.87 4.69
N PHE A 472 -25.16 -0.45 5.36
CA PHE A 472 -25.93 -1.32 6.23
C PHE A 472 -26.85 -2.20 5.40
N ASP A 473 -26.41 -3.43 5.15
CA ASP A 473 -27.04 -4.38 4.22
C ASP A 473 -28.57 -4.51 4.47
N ASP A 474 -28.97 -4.72 5.73
CA ASP A 474 -30.38 -4.94 6.10
C ASP A 474 -31.20 -3.62 6.10
N ALA A 475 -30.56 -2.46 6.28
CA ALA A 475 -31.25 -1.17 6.18
C ALA A 475 -31.65 -0.85 4.73
N VAL A 476 -30.80 -1.22 3.75
CA VAL A 476 -31.13 -1.12 2.32
C VAL A 476 -32.35 -2.00 2.00
N HIS A 477 -32.37 -3.21 2.56
CA HIS A 477 -33.49 -4.15 2.39
C HIS A 477 -34.79 -3.62 2.95
N GLN A 478 -34.77 -3.06 4.16
CA GLN A 478 -35.94 -2.44 4.77
C GLN A 478 -36.51 -1.30 3.93
N LEU A 479 -35.66 -0.49 3.28
CA LEU A 479 -36.12 0.56 2.34
C LEU A 479 -36.87 0.00 1.13
N LEU A 480 -36.51 -1.20 0.69
CA LEU A 480 -37.15 -1.91 -0.43
C LEU A 480 -38.32 -2.81 0.02
N GLY A 481 -38.60 -2.89 1.33
CA GLY A 481 -39.60 -3.81 1.87
C GLY A 481 -39.21 -5.28 1.85
N LEU A 482 -37.94 -5.60 1.54
CA LEU A 482 -37.43 -6.96 1.48
C LEU A 482 -37.37 -7.60 2.88
N GLN A 483 -37.87 -8.82 3.01
CA GLN A 483 -37.94 -9.57 4.28
C GLN A 483 -37.03 -10.82 4.29
N ASP A 484 -36.41 -11.16 3.16
CA ASP A 484 -35.58 -12.33 2.98
C ASP A 484 -34.35 -12.02 2.11
N GLU A 485 -33.55 -13.05 1.82
CA GLU A 485 -32.31 -12.95 1.04
C GLU A 485 -32.52 -13.25 -0.45
N SER A 486 -33.76 -13.22 -0.95
CA SER A 486 -34.05 -13.41 -2.38
C SER A 486 -33.33 -12.38 -3.25
N PHE A 487 -33.21 -11.15 -2.76
CA PHE A 487 -32.41 -10.07 -3.34
C PHE A 487 -31.38 -9.54 -2.36
N GLN A 488 -30.24 -9.07 -2.85
CA GLN A 488 -29.20 -8.48 -2.03
C GLN A 488 -28.58 -7.24 -2.68
N SER A 489 -28.35 -6.21 -1.86
CA SER A 489 -27.49 -5.09 -2.25
C SER A 489 -26.04 -5.47 -2.04
N LEU A 490 -25.21 -5.33 -3.08
CA LEU A 490 -23.83 -5.83 -3.08
C LEU A 490 -22.78 -4.73 -3.21
N TYR A 491 -23.10 -3.61 -3.86
CA TYR A 491 -22.18 -2.48 -4.01
C TYR A 491 -22.93 -1.18 -4.22
N HIS A 492 -22.36 -0.08 -3.77
CA HIS A 492 -22.95 1.25 -3.92
C HIS A 492 -21.99 2.17 -4.67
N PHE A 493 -22.50 3.29 -5.18
CA PHE A 493 -21.72 4.28 -5.90
C PHE A 493 -22.32 5.67 -5.68
N ALA A 494 -21.50 6.71 -5.62
CA ALA A 494 -21.93 8.10 -5.57
C ALA A 494 -21.24 8.90 -6.67
N ALA A 495 -21.94 9.91 -7.21
CA ALA A 495 -21.39 10.78 -8.23
C ALA A 495 -21.78 12.24 -8.00
N GLY A 496 -20.88 13.15 -8.40
CA GLY A 496 -21.08 14.58 -8.31
C GLY A 496 -19.82 15.36 -8.64
N LEU A 497 -19.88 16.69 -8.52
CA LEU A 497 -18.71 17.53 -8.72
C LEU A 497 -17.73 17.36 -7.55
N PRO A 498 -16.49 16.87 -7.77
CA PRO A 498 -15.55 16.64 -6.68
C PRO A 498 -15.09 17.96 -6.06
N VAL A 499 -14.85 17.93 -4.75
CA VAL A 499 -14.11 18.98 -4.04
C VAL A 499 -12.74 18.41 -3.68
N LEU A 500 -11.69 19.02 -4.23
CA LEU A 500 -10.32 18.61 -3.96
C LEU A 500 -9.88 19.13 -2.59
N ASP A 501 -9.20 18.28 -1.82
CA ASP A 501 -8.51 18.69 -0.61
C ASP A 501 -7.12 19.22 -0.98
N PRO A 502 -6.86 20.53 -0.86
CA PRO A 502 -5.58 21.12 -1.29
C PRO A 502 -4.40 20.64 -0.45
N ARG A 503 -4.64 19.97 0.69
CA ARG A 503 -3.59 19.41 1.54
C ARG A 503 -3.06 18.07 1.02
N ILE A 504 -3.78 17.42 0.10
CA ILE A 504 -3.37 16.16 -0.50
C ILE A 504 -2.66 16.45 -1.80
N GLU A 505 -1.36 16.20 -1.83
CA GLU A 505 -0.56 16.36 -3.03
C GLU A 505 -0.81 15.20 -3.99
N THR A 506 -0.71 15.48 -5.30
CA THR A 506 -0.78 14.47 -6.36
C THR A 506 0.50 14.55 -7.17
N LEU A 507 1.31 13.49 -7.11
CA LEU A 507 2.60 13.39 -7.79
C LEU A 507 2.47 12.48 -9.02
N PRO A 508 3.33 12.66 -10.05
CA PRO A 508 3.32 11.81 -11.24
C PRO A 508 3.56 10.33 -10.89
N PRO A 509 2.94 9.37 -11.61
CA PRO A 509 3.02 7.95 -11.28
C PRO A 509 4.43 7.37 -11.36
N TYR A 510 5.22 7.82 -12.34
CA TYR A 510 6.51 7.21 -12.71
C TYR A 510 7.64 8.24 -12.82
N ALA A 511 7.59 9.34 -12.07
CA ALA A 511 8.65 10.36 -12.11
C ALA A 511 10.05 9.76 -11.86
N HIS A 512 10.14 8.79 -10.94
CA HIS A 512 11.37 8.07 -10.60
C HIS A 512 11.97 7.24 -11.75
N LEU A 513 11.23 7.01 -12.84
CA LEU A 513 11.70 6.23 -13.98
C LEU A 513 12.39 7.08 -15.06
N GLN A 514 12.25 8.41 -15.00
CA GLN A 514 12.84 9.33 -15.99
C GLN A 514 14.36 9.45 -15.85
N ASP A 515 14.93 8.99 -14.73
CA ASP A 515 16.37 9.05 -14.44
C ASP A 515 17.18 7.86 -15.01
N ASP A 516 16.52 6.87 -15.65
CA ASP A 516 17.07 5.52 -15.92
C ASP A 516 17.18 5.13 -17.42
N ASP A 517 17.04 6.04 -18.41
CA ASP A 517 17.16 5.69 -19.84
C ASP A 517 18.61 5.82 -20.37
N PRO A 518 19.31 4.71 -20.70
CA PRO A 518 20.70 4.74 -21.17
C PRO A 518 20.87 5.41 -22.54
N MET A 519 19.79 5.55 -23.33
CA MET A 519 19.84 6.17 -24.67
C MET A 519 19.65 7.69 -24.64
N THR A 520 19.36 8.26 -23.47
CA THR A 520 19.47 9.70 -23.19
C THR A 520 20.79 10.07 -22.51
N ALA A 521 21.81 9.18 -22.58
CA ALA A 521 23.20 9.52 -22.27
C ALA A 521 23.81 10.42 -23.38
N SER A 522 23.19 11.57 -23.64
CA SER A 522 23.82 12.68 -24.35
C SER A 522 23.69 13.95 -23.50
N ALA A 523 24.78 14.19 -22.76
CA ALA A 523 25.06 15.33 -21.89
C ALA A 523 24.19 15.44 -20.61
N PRO A 524 24.79 15.76 -19.45
CA PRO A 524 24.06 15.87 -18.21
C PRO A 524 23.01 16.99 -18.33
N LEU A 525 21.74 16.66 -18.10
CA LEU A 525 20.72 17.65 -17.77
C LEU A 525 20.98 18.15 -16.34
N GLN A 526 22.05 18.95 -16.20
CA GLN A 526 21.96 20.16 -15.38
C GLN A 526 21.01 21.11 -16.12
N ALA A 527 19.71 20.88 -15.99
CA ALA A 527 18.78 21.99 -16.02
C ALA A 527 18.74 22.48 -14.57
N ASP A 528 19.35 23.65 -14.34
CA ASP A 528 19.59 24.28 -13.04
C ASP A 528 18.43 24.04 -12.05
N ALA A 529 18.60 23.04 -11.18
CA ALA A 529 17.86 23.02 -9.94
C ALA A 529 18.20 24.36 -9.24
N PRO A 530 17.20 25.11 -8.76
CA PRO A 530 17.43 26.41 -8.12
C PRO A 530 18.35 26.33 -6.87
N TYR A 531 18.68 25.11 -6.44
CA TYR A 531 19.53 24.76 -5.31
C TYR A 531 20.32 23.50 -5.65
N HIS A 532 21.38 23.22 -4.91
CA HIS A 532 22.24 22.06 -5.14
C HIS A 532 21.81 20.88 -4.24
N CYS A 533 21.57 19.70 -4.79
CA CYS A 533 21.52 18.48 -3.97
C CYS A 533 22.96 17.99 -3.77
N ILE A 534 23.35 17.80 -2.50
CA ILE A 534 24.69 17.36 -2.14
C ILE A 534 24.61 16.09 -1.27
N PRO A 535 25.55 15.15 -1.44
CA PRO A 535 25.62 13.97 -0.59
C PRO A 535 26.02 14.34 0.86
N ALA A 536 25.74 13.42 1.78
CA ALA A 536 25.93 13.62 3.22
C ALA A 536 27.39 13.93 3.62
N ASP A 537 28.37 13.36 2.95
CA ASP A 537 29.80 13.59 3.16
C ASP A 537 30.23 15.01 2.73
N GLU A 538 29.70 15.50 1.60
CA GLU A 538 29.93 16.86 1.17
C GLU A 538 29.29 17.88 2.11
N ALA A 539 28.05 17.63 2.55
CA ALA A 539 27.39 18.44 3.56
C ALA A 539 28.16 18.45 4.89
N ALA A 540 28.66 17.29 5.34
CA ALA A 540 29.50 17.18 6.52
C ALA A 540 30.78 18.03 6.39
N ARG A 541 31.45 17.98 5.24
CA ARG A 541 32.64 18.81 4.96
C ARG A 541 32.33 20.30 5.05
N MET A 542 31.22 20.77 4.47
CA MET A 542 30.81 22.18 4.54
C MET A 542 30.59 22.64 6.00
N ILE A 543 29.95 21.78 6.80
CA ILE A 543 29.70 22.04 8.23
C ILE A 543 31.02 22.11 9.01
N LEU A 544 31.94 21.17 8.77
CA LEU A 544 33.26 21.16 9.40
C LEU A 544 34.14 22.35 9.00
N ASP A 545 34.13 22.73 7.71
CA ASP A 545 34.81 23.93 7.24
C ASP A 545 34.22 25.20 7.87
N SER A 546 32.90 25.23 8.12
CA SER A 546 32.27 26.32 8.86
C SER A 546 32.74 26.38 10.31
N ARG A 547 32.76 25.23 11.01
CA ARG A 547 33.27 25.11 12.38
C ARG A 547 34.75 25.49 12.50
N ALA A 548 35.56 25.17 11.49
CA ALA A 548 36.96 25.56 11.39
C ALA A 548 37.19 27.02 10.95
N GLY A 549 36.12 27.79 10.73
CA GLY A 549 36.19 29.20 10.31
C GLY A 549 36.55 29.44 8.84
N LYS A 550 36.61 28.38 8.02
CA LYS A 550 36.90 28.47 6.57
C LYS A 550 35.66 28.80 5.74
N LEU A 551 34.46 28.44 6.23
CA LEU A 551 33.17 28.80 5.64
C LEU A 551 32.30 29.56 6.65
N PRO A 552 32.68 30.79 7.04
CA PRO A 552 31.97 31.56 8.06
C PRO A 552 30.57 31.96 7.55
N GLY A 553 29.57 31.87 8.44
CA GLY A 553 28.21 32.31 8.13
C GLY A 553 27.32 31.27 7.43
N LEU A 554 27.74 30.01 7.33
CA LEU A 554 26.89 28.90 6.90
C LEU A 554 25.61 28.84 7.76
N ILE A 555 24.46 28.80 7.09
CA ILE A 555 23.16 28.59 7.74
C ILE A 555 22.83 27.11 7.63
N LEU A 556 22.60 26.46 8.76
CA LEU A 556 22.22 25.05 8.80
C LEU A 556 20.77 24.93 9.28
N LEU A 557 19.91 24.29 8.49
CA LEU A 557 18.49 24.16 8.76
C LEU A 557 18.08 22.69 8.84
N ASP A 558 17.37 22.35 9.91
CA ASP A 558 16.84 21.03 10.17
C ASP A 558 15.33 21.04 9.99
N SER A 559 14.83 20.43 8.92
CA SER A 559 13.40 20.43 8.61
C SER A 559 12.63 19.23 9.19
N ARG A 560 13.22 18.50 10.14
CA ARG A 560 12.51 17.46 10.91
C ARG A 560 11.58 18.12 11.94
N ASP A 561 10.60 17.38 12.45
CA ASP A 561 9.69 17.92 13.46
C ASP A 561 10.43 18.32 14.75
N ALA A 562 9.74 19.13 15.56
CA ALA A 562 10.32 19.71 16.77
C ALA A 562 10.80 18.64 17.76
N GLN A 563 10.13 17.48 17.83
CA GLN A 563 10.51 16.43 18.76
C GLN A 563 11.84 15.80 18.33
N SER A 564 11.99 15.43 17.06
CA SER A 564 13.26 14.89 16.54
C SER A 564 14.40 15.90 16.58
N TYR A 565 14.12 17.19 16.32
CA TYR A 565 15.12 18.25 16.48
C TYR A 565 15.61 18.37 17.94
N ILE A 566 14.70 18.29 18.91
CA ILE A 566 15.02 18.33 20.34
C ILE A 566 15.78 17.07 20.77
N GLN A 567 15.41 15.90 20.26
CA GLN A 567 16.07 14.63 20.57
C GLN A 567 17.50 14.56 20.04
N GLY A 568 17.80 15.22 18.92
CA GLY A 568 19.15 15.34 18.41
C GLY A 568 19.18 15.97 17.03
N HIS A 569 20.03 16.98 16.84
CA HIS A 569 20.26 17.67 15.58
C HIS A 569 21.75 17.89 15.35
N VAL A 570 22.13 18.31 14.15
CA VAL A 570 23.54 18.66 13.89
C VAL A 570 23.85 19.98 14.60
N ASP A 571 24.91 20.02 15.42
CA ASP A 571 25.27 21.23 16.16
C ASP A 571 25.36 22.47 15.27
N GLY A 572 24.62 23.51 15.67
CA GLY A 572 24.49 24.77 14.94
C GLY A 572 23.27 24.83 14.00
N ALA A 573 22.51 23.73 13.84
CA ALA A 573 21.30 23.72 13.03
C ALA A 573 20.13 24.44 13.72
N MET A 574 19.34 25.19 12.96
CA MET A 574 18.08 25.77 13.40
C MET A 574 16.91 24.89 12.92
N ASN A 575 15.92 24.63 13.78
CA ASN A 575 14.71 23.94 13.35
C ASN A 575 13.94 24.79 12.32
N LEU A 576 13.64 24.20 11.18
CA LEU A 576 12.84 24.76 10.10
C LEU A 576 11.47 24.08 10.09
N SER A 577 10.41 24.86 10.26
CA SER A 577 9.03 24.38 10.20
C SER A 577 8.14 25.39 9.48
N GLY A 578 6.95 24.96 9.05
CA GLY A 578 5.97 25.87 8.45
C GLY A 578 5.61 27.06 9.36
N ALA A 579 5.72 26.91 10.69
CA ALA A 579 5.42 27.98 11.64
C ALA A 579 6.48 29.09 11.70
N ASN A 580 7.72 28.81 11.30
CA ASN A 580 8.83 29.78 11.41
C ASN A 580 9.52 30.11 10.07
N GLN A 581 9.17 29.40 8.99
CA GLN A 581 9.78 29.55 7.67
C GLN A 581 9.73 30.99 7.15
N ASP A 582 8.58 31.66 7.17
CA ASP A 582 8.45 33.05 6.68
C ASP A 582 9.37 34.01 7.43
N ARG A 583 9.49 33.82 8.76
CA ARG A 583 10.39 34.62 9.59
C ARG A 583 11.85 34.39 9.22
N LEU A 584 12.24 33.15 8.92
CA LEU A 584 13.60 32.80 8.51
C LEU A 584 13.94 33.37 7.13
N LEU A 585 13.04 33.22 6.15
CA LEU A 585 13.20 33.74 4.78
C LEU A 585 13.40 35.27 4.74
N LEU A 586 12.78 35.99 5.68
CA LEU A 586 12.88 37.45 5.77
C LEU A 586 14.11 37.95 6.54
N LYS A 587 14.65 37.17 7.48
CA LYS A 587 15.71 37.63 8.40
C LYS A 587 17.10 37.12 8.08
N LEU A 588 17.21 35.95 7.44
CA LEU A 588 18.50 35.34 7.17
C LEU A 588 19.23 36.05 6.03
N ASN A 589 20.57 36.02 6.08
CA ASN A 589 21.42 36.60 5.06
C ASN A 589 21.31 35.79 3.75
N LYS A 590 20.80 36.41 2.68
CA LYS A 590 20.56 35.75 1.38
C LYS A 590 21.84 35.41 0.61
N GLU A 591 22.96 36.01 0.99
CA GLU A 591 24.28 35.74 0.42
C GLU A 591 24.99 34.56 1.11
N ALA A 592 24.54 34.16 2.31
CA ALA A 592 25.14 33.07 3.04
C ALA A 592 24.76 31.70 2.43
N PRO A 593 25.67 30.70 2.44
CA PRO A 593 25.32 29.34 2.07
C PRO A 593 24.30 28.75 3.05
N VAL A 594 23.26 28.10 2.55
CA VAL A 594 22.21 27.45 3.34
C VAL A 594 22.24 25.95 3.07
N VAL A 595 22.47 25.14 4.10
CA VAL A 595 22.37 23.67 4.03
C VAL A 595 21.11 23.24 4.76
N ILE A 596 20.25 22.48 4.09
CA ILE A 596 18.97 22.00 4.62
C ILE A 596 18.95 20.47 4.59
N TYR A 597 18.61 19.84 5.71
CA TYR A 597 18.45 18.39 5.80
C TYR A 597 17.12 18.02 6.48
N CYS A 598 16.62 16.82 6.20
CA CYS A 598 15.41 16.26 6.80
C CYS A 598 15.62 14.78 7.17
N TYR A 599 14.56 13.97 7.34
CA TYR A 599 14.70 12.54 7.65
C TYR A 599 15.46 11.75 6.57
N HIS A 600 15.04 11.89 5.30
CA HIS A 600 15.53 11.07 4.18
C HIS A 600 15.91 11.90 2.93
N GLY A 601 15.97 13.22 3.04
CA GLY A 601 16.33 14.16 1.96
C GLY A 601 15.16 14.72 1.13
N ASN A 602 13.96 14.14 1.17
CA ASN A 602 12.84 14.61 0.33
C ASN A 602 12.27 15.97 0.77
N ALA A 603 11.95 16.14 2.06
CA ALA A 603 11.39 17.40 2.57
C ALA A 603 12.39 18.58 2.48
N SER A 604 13.70 18.34 2.62
CA SER A 604 14.71 19.40 2.51
C SER A 604 14.79 20.00 1.10
N ARG A 605 14.43 19.25 0.05
CA ARG A 605 14.35 19.75 -1.33
C ARG A 605 13.24 20.78 -1.51
N THR A 606 12.06 20.54 -0.94
CA THR A 606 10.93 21.49 -0.97
C THR A 606 11.29 22.81 -0.27
N HIS A 607 11.94 22.71 0.89
CA HIS A 607 12.44 23.89 1.60
C HIS A 607 13.55 24.60 0.80
N ALA A 608 14.48 23.86 0.21
CA ALA A 608 15.56 24.42 -0.59
C ALA A 608 15.03 25.22 -1.80
N ALA A 609 14.02 24.68 -2.50
CA ALA A 609 13.32 25.40 -3.57
C ALA A 609 12.75 26.74 -3.07
N THR A 610 12.07 26.70 -1.92
CA THR A 610 11.45 27.90 -1.33
C THR A 610 12.51 28.95 -0.95
N PHE A 611 13.65 28.54 -0.40
CA PHE A 611 14.73 29.48 -0.10
C PHE A 611 15.29 30.11 -1.38
N THR A 612 15.43 29.37 -2.47
CA THR A 612 15.85 29.96 -3.74
C THR A 612 14.81 30.93 -4.30
N ASP A 613 13.52 30.62 -4.24
CA ASP A 613 12.45 31.52 -4.70
C ASP A 613 12.49 32.87 -3.95
N PHE A 614 12.95 32.85 -2.70
CA PHE A 614 13.19 34.04 -1.88
C PHE A 614 14.57 34.69 -2.09
N ARG A 615 15.26 34.30 -3.17
CA ARG A 615 16.53 34.84 -3.68
C ARG A 615 17.75 34.55 -2.79
N PHE A 616 17.76 33.42 -2.07
CA PHE A 616 19.00 32.91 -1.49
C PHE A 616 19.90 32.37 -2.61
N LYS A 617 21.17 32.77 -2.62
CA LYS A 617 22.07 32.50 -3.76
C LYS A 617 22.71 31.12 -3.75
N HIS A 618 22.93 30.56 -2.57
CA HIS A 618 23.68 29.32 -2.37
C HIS A 618 22.89 28.42 -1.43
N VAL A 619 22.00 27.60 -2.00
CA VAL A 619 21.11 26.72 -1.23
C VAL A 619 21.46 25.27 -1.56
N TYR A 620 21.58 24.44 -0.53
CA TYR A 620 22.00 23.05 -0.61
C TYR A 620 21.01 22.15 0.14
N SER A 621 20.50 21.11 -0.51
CA SER A 621 19.70 20.06 0.12
C SER A 621 20.59 18.83 0.34
N VAL A 622 20.55 18.25 1.54
CA VAL A 622 21.32 17.05 1.86
C VAL A 622 20.57 15.79 1.45
N ASP A 623 21.17 15.01 0.56
CA ASP A 623 20.64 13.72 0.14
C ASP A 623 20.78 12.65 1.24
N GLY A 624 19.76 11.81 1.37
CA GLY A 624 19.70 10.77 2.40
C GLY A 624 19.31 11.27 3.80
N GLY A 625 19.32 12.58 4.05
CA GLY A 625 18.81 13.20 5.27
C GLY A 625 19.75 13.09 6.49
N TYR A 626 19.17 13.16 7.69
CA TYR A 626 19.90 13.34 8.95
C TYR A 626 20.79 12.16 9.30
N ALA A 627 20.32 10.92 9.16
CA ALA A 627 21.09 9.75 9.61
C ALA A 627 22.41 9.59 8.82
N PRO A 628 22.44 9.66 7.47
CA PRO A 628 23.68 9.67 6.71
C PRO A 628 24.57 10.88 7.03
N LEU A 629 23.99 12.07 7.21
CA LEU A 629 24.75 13.29 7.55
C LEU A 629 25.42 13.18 8.92
N ALA A 630 24.70 12.69 9.93
CA ALA A 630 25.21 12.48 11.27
C ALA A 630 26.33 11.43 11.27
N ALA A 631 26.16 10.34 10.52
CA ALA A 631 27.21 9.33 10.36
C ALA A 631 28.47 9.88 9.67
N ALA A 632 28.30 10.69 8.62
CA ALA A 632 29.41 11.32 7.91
C ALA A 632 30.17 12.33 8.78
N LEU A 633 29.45 13.13 9.59
CA LEU A 633 30.07 14.02 10.57
C LEU A 633 30.83 13.26 11.64
N ALA A 634 30.23 12.20 12.20
CA ALA A 634 30.88 11.36 13.20
C ALA A 634 32.14 10.66 12.66
N GLU A 635 32.13 10.24 11.40
CA GLU A 635 33.30 9.67 10.74
C GLU A 635 34.39 10.73 10.48
N ALA A 636 34.02 11.90 9.98
CA ALA A 636 34.97 12.96 9.69
C ALA A 636 35.57 13.61 10.96
N GLU A 637 34.89 13.52 12.10
CA GLU A 637 35.37 13.96 13.41
C GLU A 637 36.13 12.87 14.18
N ARG A 638 36.24 11.63 13.64
CA ARG A 638 37.09 10.61 14.26
C ARG A 638 38.55 11.08 14.22
N PRO A 639 39.24 11.15 15.38
CA PRO A 639 40.66 11.44 15.39
C PRO A 639 41.40 10.37 14.58
N ALA A 640 42.33 10.79 13.72
CA ALA A 640 43.18 9.89 12.96
C ALA A 640 43.83 8.88 13.92
N THR A 641 43.44 7.62 13.80
CA THR A 641 43.94 6.55 14.65
C THR A 641 45.44 6.40 14.44
N THR A 642 46.18 6.60 15.54
CA THR A 642 47.60 6.31 15.67
C THR A 642 47.77 4.77 15.71
N PRO A 643 48.84 4.19 15.15
CA PRO A 643 48.82 2.83 14.60
C PRO A 643 48.82 1.70 15.64
N ALA A 644 48.08 0.64 15.29
CA ALA A 644 48.27 -0.77 15.63
C ALA A 644 49.04 -1.09 16.93
N ALA A 645 48.34 -1.03 18.06
CA ALA A 645 48.66 -1.93 19.17
C ALA A 645 48.26 -3.36 18.76
N ALA A 646 49.18 -4.31 18.84
CA ALA A 646 48.89 -5.71 18.54
C ALA A 646 47.82 -6.24 19.52
N LEU A 647 46.78 -6.89 18.98
CA LEU A 647 45.71 -7.53 19.77
C LEU A 647 46.30 -8.59 20.70
N SER A 648 45.83 -8.68 21.95
CA SER A 648 46.30 -9.70 22.88
C SER A 648 45.93 -11.12 22.41
N PRO A 649 46.69 -12.16 22.80
CA PRO A 649 46.32 -13.54 22.50
C PRO A 649 44.95 -13.94 23.04
N ALA A 650 44.54 -13.36 24.17
CA ALA A 650 43.22 -13.59 24.75
C ALA A 650 42.10 -12.98 23.90
N LEU A 651 42.30 -11.77 23.39
CA LEU A 651 41.37 -11.12 22.48
C LEU A 651 41.29 -11.87 21.14
N LEU A 652 42.41 -12.28 20.57
CA LEU A 652 42.43 -13.08 19.34
C LEU A 652 41.68 -14.42 19.49
N ALA A 653 41.89 -15.12 20.61
CA ALA A 653 41.17 -16.37 20.89
C ALA A 653 39.66 -16.13 21.03
N PHE A 654 39.26 -15.06 21.72
CA PHE A 654 37.87 -14.65 21.85
C PHE A 654 37.22 -14.31 20.50
N LEU A 655 37.91 -13.52 19.66
CA LEU A 655 37.40 -13.16 18.34
C LEU A 655 37.24 -14.41 17.46
N ALA A 656 38.19 -15.34 17.50
CA ALA A 656 38.11 -16.60 16.77
C ALA A 656 36.96 -17.49 17.25
N GLU A 657 36.77 -17.64 18.56
CA GLU A 657 35.70 -18.43 19.17
C GLU A 657 34.32 -17.93 18.77
N TRP A 658 34.12 -16.60 18.73
CA TRP A 658 32.84 -15.97 18.40
C TRP A 658 32.73 -15.51 16.94
N HIS A 659 33.70 -15.87 16.09
CA HIS A 659 33.76 -15.57 14.66
C HIS A 659 33.70 -14.06 14.32
N PHE A 660 34.32 -13.23 15.15
CA PHE A 660 34.52 -11.82 14.88
C PHE A 660 35.75 -11.58 14.01
N ASP A 661 35.72 -10.50 13.21
CA ASP A 661 36.83 -10.13 12.36
C ASP A 661 37.90 -9.39 13.18
N PRO A 662 39.15 -9.89 13.27
CA PRO A 662 40.23 -9.16 13.95
C PRO A 662 40.65 -7.87 13.23
N ALA A 663 40.26 -7.68 11.96
CA ALA A 663 40.52 -6.45 11.22
C ALA A 663 39.43 -5.37 11.44
N ASP A 664 38.26 -5.75 11.95
CA ASP A 664 37.15 -4.83 12.24
C ASP A 664 36.44 -5.22 13.54
N LEU A 665 36.85 -4.57 14.63
CA LEU A 665 36.32 -4.81 15.97
C LEU A 665 34.93 -4.20 16.21
N ASN A 666 34.38 -3.47 15.22
CA ASN A 666 33.02 -2.92 15.26
C ASN A 666 32.05 -3.74 14.41
N ALA A 667 32.54 -4.62 13.53
CA ALA A 667 31.70 -5.46 12.69
C ALA A 667 30.72 -6.32 13.50
N PRO A 668 29.40 -6.13 13.33
CA PRO A 668 28.42 -6.95 14.03
C PRO A 668 28.36 -8.38 13.44
N ARG A 669 27.89 -9.32 14.27
CA ARG A 669 27.57 -10.70 13.88
C ARG A 669 26.12 -11.03 14.20
N LYS A 670 25.79 -12.32 14.40
CA LYS A 670 24.43 -12.79 14.70
C LYS A 670 23.77 -11.93 15.79
N ASN A 671 22.51 -11.50 15.54
CA ASN A 671 21.73 -10.57 16.37
C ASN A 671 22.37 -9.17 16.52
N SER A 672 23.14 -8.76 15.51
CA SER A 672 23.89 -7.50 15.47
C SER A 672 24.82 -7.28 16.68
N LEU A 673 25.33 -8.35 17.29
CA LEU A 673 26.25 -8.24 18.43
C LEU A 673 27.67 -7.90 17.95
N THR A 674 28.29 -6.90 18.58
CA THR A 674 29.72 -6.57 18.42
C THR A 674 30.61 -7.37 19.39
N PRO A 675 31.94 -7.43 19.16
CA PRO A 675 32.89 -7.97 20.14
C PRO A 675 32.71 -7.39 21.55
N LEU A 676 32.52 -6.07 21.68
CA LEU A 676 32.30 -5.40 22.96
C LEU A 676 31.03 -5.89 23.65
N MET A 677 29.92 -5.96 22.91
CA MET A 677 28.64 -6.45 23.41
C MET A 677 28.74 -7.90 23.90
N ARG A 678 29.44 -8.77 23.15
CA ARG A 678 29.64 -10.16 23.55
C ARG A 678 30.52 -10.27 24.79
N ALA A 679 31.61 -9.51 24.87
CA ALA A 679 32.49 -9.48 26.05
C ALA A 679 31.74 -8.96 27.29
N ALA A 680 30.89 -7.95 27.12
CA ALA A 680 30.02 -7.41 28.16
C ALA A 680 28.99 -8.44 28.66
N LEU A 681 28.35 -9.17 27.74
CA LEU A 681 27.39 -10.24 28.09
C LEU A 681 28.04 -11.38 28.87
N LEU A 682 29.30 -11.71 28.56
CA LEU A 682 30.08 -12.72 29.28
C LEU A 682 30.65 -12.19 30.61
N GLY A 683 30.53 -10.89 30.89
CA GLY A 683 31.09 -10.26 32.07
C GLY A 683 32.63 -10.27 32.11
N ASN A 684 33.30 -10.34 30.96
CA ASN A 684 34.77 -10.41 30.90
C ASN A 684 35.39 -9.00 30.90
N GLU A 685 35.72 -8.52 32.09
CA GLU A 685 36.26 -7.17 32.29
C GLU A 685 37.57 -6.91 31.53
N ALA A 686 38.47 -7.88 31.44
CA ALA A 686 39.76 -7.73 30.78
C ALA A 686 39.60 -7.48 29.27
N LEU A 687 38.70 -8.24 28.63
CA LEU A 687 38.40 -8.06 27.20
C LEU A 687 37.66 -6.74 26.94
N VAL A 688 36.72 -6.35 27.80
CA VAL A 688 36.04 -5.05 27.69
C VAL A 688 37.04 -3.90 27.82
N ALA A 689 37.98 -3.98 28.77
CA ALA A 689 39.01 -2.97 28.95
C ALA A 689 39.91 -2.84 27.72
N GLU A 690 40.36 -3.97 27.15
CA GLU A 690 41.19 -3.97 25.94
C GLU A 690 40.43 -3.41 24.73
N LEU A 691 39.19 -3.84 24.50
CA LEU A 691 38.36 -3.36 23.40
C LEU A 691 38.09 -1.86 23.49
N LEU A 692 37.77 -1.34 24.69
CA LEU A 692 37.60 0.10 24.90
C LEU A 692 38.91 0.88 24.66
N ALA A 693 40.05 0.34 25.08
CA ALA A 693 41.36 0.95 24.81
C ALA A 693 41.72 0.97 23.31
N LEU A 694 41.18 0.03 22.54
CA LEU A 694 41.31 -0.04 21.08
C LEU A 694 40.34 0.89 20.34
N GLY A 695 39.48 1.63 21.06
CA GLY A 695 38.60 2.64 20.47
C GLY A 695 37.41 2.06 19.70
N VAL A 696 36.90 0.89 20.12
CA VAL A 696 35.66 0.34 19.56
C VAL A 696 34.48 1.27 19.80
N ASP A 697 33.52 1.26 18.89
CA ASP A 697 32.29 2.05 19.00
C ASP A 697 31.39 1.50 20.11
N ILE A 698 31.13 2.33 21.12
CA ILE A 698 30.26 2.01 22.25
C ILE A 698 28.79 2.36 21.99
N ALA A 699 28.50 3.13 20.93
CA ALA A 699 27.16 3.60 20.59
C ALA A 699 26.35 2.61 19.74
N THR A 700 27.00 1.59 19.19
CA THR A 700 26.31 0.55 18.41
C THR A 700 25.22 -0.14 19.25
N LEU A 701 24.10 -0.48 18.60
CA LEU A 701 22.96 -1.20 19.20
C LEU A 701 22.79 -2.57 18.53
N ASN A 702 22.39 -3.58 19.32
CA ASN A 702 22.09 -4.92 18.81
C ASN A 702 20.70 -4.96 18.13
N SER A 703 20.28 -6.12 17.60
CA SER A 703 18.99 -6.25 16.91
C SER A 703 17.75 -6.00 17.79
N ASP A 704 17.91 -5.95 19.12
CA ASP A 704 16.84 -5.63 20.07
C ASP A 704 16.86 -4.15 20.50
N GLY A 705 17.78 -3.35 19.95
CA GLY A 705 18.00 -1.95 20.36
C GLY A 705 18.80 -1.81 21.66
N ASN A 706 19.45 -2.87 22.14
CA ASN A 706 20.24 -2.85 23.37
C ASN A 706 21.71 -2.48 23.07
N ASN A 707 22.30 -1.63 23.91
CA ASN A 707 23.74 -1.34 23.88
C ASN A 707 24.55 -2.34 24.73
N ALA A 708 25.89 -2.18 24.76
CA ALA A 708 26.75 -3.05 25.55
C ALA A 708 26.48 -2.98 27.08
N LEU A 709 26.00 -1.85 27.60
CA LEU A 709 25.67 -1.67 29.02
C LEU A 709 24.51 -2.58 29.43
N TRP A 710 23.48 -2.70 28.59
CA TRP A 710 22.37 -3.62 28.81
C TRP A 710 22.87 -5.04 29.04
N LEU A 711 23.78 -5.51 28.17
CA LEU A 711 24.33 -6.85 28.23
C LEU A 711 25.25 -7.05 29.45
N ALA A 712 25.98 -6.02 29.85
CA ALA A 712 26.74 -6.03 31.11
C ALA A 712 25.81 -6.22 32.32
N CYS A 713 24.68 -5.51 32.36
CA CYS A 713 23.66 -5.69 33.41
C CYS A 713 22.98 -7.07 33.34
N VAL A 714 22.85 -7.67 32.16
CA VAL A 714 22.43 -9.08 32.01
C VAL A 714 23.44 -10.02 32.67
N SER A 715 24.74 -9.81 32.47
CA SER A 715 25.80 -10.61 33.10
C SER A 715 25.86 -10.48 34.63
N GLY A 716 25.43 -9.34 35.16
CA GLY A 716 25.50 -9.01 36.59
C GLY A 716 26.89 -8.60 37.09
N ASN A 717 27.85 -8.37 36.20
CA ASN A 717 29.19 -7.94 36.57
C ASN A 717 29.29 -6.40 36.69
N GLY A 718 29.25 -5.90 37.93
CA GLY A 718 29.32 -4.47 38.23
C GLY A 718 30.61 -3.77 37.76
N ALA A 719 31.74 -4.49 37.67
CA ALA A 719 33.00 -3.89 37.20
C ALA A 719 32.94 -3.57 35.69
N VAL A 720 32.28 -4.43 34.91
CA VAL A 720 32.04 -4.17 33.48
C VAL A 720 31.07 -3.02 33.30
N VAL A 721 30.00 -2.97 34.10
CA VAL A 721 29.02 -1.86 34.10
C VAL A 721 29.71 -0.53 34.37
N GLN A 722 30.50 -0.45 35.45
CA GLN A 722 31.23 0.77 35.80
C GLN A 722 32.18 1.20 34.68
N ARG A 723 32.93 0.25 34.11
CA ARG A 723 33.88 0.53 33.03
C ARG A 723 33.23 1.07 31.76
N LEU A 724 32.07 0.54 31.37
CA LEU A 724 31.31 1.04 30.22
C LEU A 724 30.75 2.45 30.48
N ILE A 725 30.28 2.71 31.71
CA ILE A 725 29.84 4.04 32.14
C ILE A 725 31.00 5.04 32.12
N ASP A 726 32.16 4.66 32.65
CA ASP A 726 33.37 5.49 32.65
C ASP A 726 33.85 5.80 31.23
N ALA A 727 33.58 4.91 30.27
CA ALA A 727 33.84 5.11 28.85
C ALA A 727 32.80 6.02 28.15
N GLY A 728 31.76 6.47 28.85
CA GLY A 728 30.76 7.41 28.34
C GLY A 728 29.61 6.76 27.57
N ILE A 729 29.29 5.48 27.82
CA ILE A 729 28.16 4.82 27.16
C ILE A 729 26.81 5.46 27.57
N GLU A 730 25.87 5.57 26.62
CA GLU A 730 24.52 6.07 26.90
C GLU A 730 23.77 5.12 27.85
N LYS A 731 23.57 5.55 29.10
CA LYS A 731 23.03 4.72 30.17
C LYS A 731 21.51 4.58 30.15
N ASP A 732 20.83 5.55 29.55
CA ASP A 732 19.36 5.63 29.46
C ASP A 732 18.83 5.26 28.07
N ASN A 733 19.66 4.58 27.26
CA ASN A 733 19.28 4.03 25.96
C ASN A 733 18.00 3.18 26.09
N ARG A 734 17.01 3.49 25.26
CA ARG A 734 15.73 2.77 25.15
C ARG A 734 15.83 1.75 24.02
N ASN A 735 15.56 0.49 24.36
CA ASN A 735 15.54 -0.59 23.37
C ASN A 735 14.27 -0.55 22.49
N LEU A 736 14.07 -1.54 21.62
CA LEU A 736 12.90 -1.56 20.71
C LEU A 736 11.53 -1.65 21.40
N LEU A 737 11.49 -1.93 22.71
CA LEU A 737 10.29 -1.90 23.54
C LEU A 737 10.22 -0.61 24.39
N GLY A 738 11.06 0.38 24.08
CA GLY A 738 11.18 1.61 24.83
C GLY A 738 11.80 1.44 26.22
N SER A 739 12.25 0.24 26.58
CA SER A 739 12.73 -0.06 27.93
C SER A 739 14.19 0.33 28.11
N THR A 740 14.57 0.82 29.30
CA THR A 740 15.97 1.12 29.65
C THR A 740 16.62 -0.02 30.42
N THR A 741 17.96 -0.03 30.47
CA THR A 741 18.71 -1.04 31.23
C THR A 741 18.35 -1.01 32.72
N LEU A 742 17.98 0.16 33.25
CA LEU A 742 17.50 0.33 34.63
C LEU A 742 16.16 -0.39 34.85
N MET A 743 15.22 -0.31 33.90
CA MET A 743 13.95 -1.04 33.93
C MET A 743 14.18 -2.56 33.93
N TYR A 744 15.14 -3.05 33.13
CA TYR A 744 15.51 -4.47 33.15
C TYR A 744 16.06 -4.91 34.51
N CYS A 745 16.91 -4.10 35.15
CA CYS A 745 17.42 -4.41 36.48
C CYS A 745 16.29 -4.46 37.51
N ALA A 746 15.31 -3.56 37.41
CA ALA A 746 14.14 -3.52 38.29
C ALA A 746 13.25 -4.77 38.11
N SER A 747 12.91 -5.13 36.87
CA SER A 747 12.06 -6.27 36.53
C SER A 747 12.73 -7.63 36.73
N SER A 748 14.07 -7.67 36.67
CA SER A 748 14.84 -8.88 36.96
C SER A 748 15.22 -9.01 38.45
N GLY A 749 14.82 -8.05 39.29
CA GLY A 749 15.12 -8.06 40.73
C GLY A 749 16.60 -7.89 41.08
N LYS A 750 17.41 -7.29 40.20
CA LYS A 750 18.86 -7.11 40.35
C LYS A 750 19.19 -5.84 41.14
N ALA A 751 18.90 -5.84 42.43
CA ALA A 751 19.03 -4.66 43.30
C ALA A 751 20.44 -4.03 43.28
N ASP A 752 21.51 -4.83 43.30
CA ASP A 752 22.88 -4.33 43.26
C ASP A 752 23.22 -3.59 41.96
N MET A 753 22.77 -4.10 40.80
CA MET A 753 22.98 -3.45 39.50
C MET A 753 22.10 -2.21 39.36
N LEU A 754 20.86 -2.29 39.85
CA LEU A 754 19.95 -1.14 39.90
C LEU A 754 20.56 0.00 40.73
N LYS A 755 21.10 -0.31 41.92
CA LYS A 755 21.80 0.64 42.77
C LYS A 755 23.02 1.24 42.06
N LEU A 756 23.85 0.40 41.44
CA LEU A 756 25.04 0.86 40.70
C LEU A 756 24.67 1.82 39.56
N MET A 757 23.63 1.53 38.79
CA MET A 757 23.13 2.39 37.73
C MET A 757 22.59 3.73 38.27
N LEU A 758 21.85 3.70 39.38
CA LEU A 758 21.35 4.92 40.04
C LEU A 758 22.48 5.78 40.62
N ASP A 759 23.48 5.17 41.25
CA ASP A 759 24.65 5.86 41.79
C ASP A 759 25.48 6.54 40.66
N ASN A 760 25.40 6.00 39.44
CA ASN A 760 25.98 6.59 38.23
C ASN A 760 25.00 7.48 37.44
N GLY A 761 23.86 7.83 38.04
CA GLY A 761 22.93 8.84 37.55
C GLY A 761 22.07 8.41 36.37
N ALA A 762 21.77 7.11 36.21
CA ALA A 762 20.71 6.65 35.29
C ALA A 762 19.34 7.18 35.74
N ASP A 763 18.51 7.63 34.80
CA ASP A 763 17.24 8.29 35.09
C ASP A 763 16.11 7.28 35.41
N PRO A 764 15.59 7.25 36.66
CA PRO A 764 14.49 6.37 37.02
C PRO A 764 13.11 6.80 36.47
N LEU A 765 13.01 8.00 35.88
CA LEU A 765 11.76 8.59 35.40
C LEU A 765 11.48 8.35 33.92
N VAL A 766 12.42 7.76 33.18
CA VAL A 766 12.19 7.37 31.78
C VAL A 766 11.01 6.40 31.73
N GLU A 767 10.09 6.65 30.78
CA GLU A 767 8.92 5.81 30.51
C GLU A 767 9.20 4.92 29.28
N ASN A 768 8.74 3.67 29.31
CA ASN A 768 8.76 2.80 28.13
C ASN A 768 7.56 3.10 27.20
N PHE A 769 7.35 2.30 26.16
CA PHE A 769 6.22 2.53 25.23
C PHE A 769 4.85 2.14 25.81
N ASP A 770 4.82 1.50 26.98
CA ASP A 770 3.61 1.19 27.74
C ASP A 770 3.38 2.19 28.89
N ASP A 771 4.02 3.36 28.84
CA ASP A 771 4.02 4.40 29.88
C ASP A 771 4.52 3.92 31.27
N ALA A 772 5.23 2.79 31.33
CA ALA A 772 5.75 2.22 32.57
C ALA A 772 7.17 2.72 32.88
N ARG A 773 7.44 3.07 34.13
CA ARG A 773 8.77 3.45 34.65
C ARG A 773 9.44 2.27 35.33
N ALA A 774 10.73 2.41 35.66
CA ALA A 774 11.46 1.37 36.40
C ALA A 774 10.79 1.00 37.74
N ALA A 775 10.12 1.96 38.40
CA ALA A 775 9.41 1.73 39.65
C ALA A 775 8.15 0.85 39.49
N ASP A 776 7.48 0.93 38.33
CA ASP A 776 6.26 0.18 38.03
C ASP A 776 6.57 -1.29 37.69
N LEU A 777 7.80 -1.54 37.24
CA LEU A 777 8.27 -2.84 36.78
C LEU A 777 9.01 -3.65 37.86
N CYS A 778 9.11 -3.15 39.08
CA CYS A 778 9.92 -3.77 40.15
C CYS A 778 9.45 -5.19 40.52
N ALA A 779 10.32 -6.19 40.35
CA ALA A 779 10.04 -7.56 40.79
C ALA A 779 10.30 -7.79 42.29
N THR A 780 11.04 -6.91 42.97
CA THR A 780 11.35 -7.03 44.39
C THR A 780 11.11 -5.73 45.17
N MET A 781 10.80 -5.87 46.46
CA MET A 781 10.62 -4.74 47.37
C MET A 781 11.92 -3.94 47.59
N GLU A 782 13.07 -4.59 47.42
CA GLU A 782 14.38 -3.96 47.51
C GLU A 782 14.63 -3.00 46.34
N CYS A 783 14.37 -3.43 45.10
CA CYS A 783 14.44 -2.57 43.91
C CYS A 783 13.50 -1.35 44.03
N LEU A 784 12.26 -1.58 44.49
CA LEU A 784 11.28 -0.50 44.68
C LEU A 784 11.72 0.54 45.72
N ARG A 785 12.39 0.11 46.80
CA ARG A 785 12.93 1.03 47.81
C ARG A 785 14.03 1.91 47.23
N LEU A 786 14.97 1.33 46.48
CA LEU A 786 16.06 2.07 45.84
C LEU A 786 15.51 3.17 44.91
N LEU A 787 14.54 2.85 44.05
CA LEU A 787 13.97 3.83 43.12
C LEU A 787 13.15 4.93 43.80
N ARG A 788 12.48 4.63 44.92
CA ARG A 788 11.75 5.64 45.72
C ARG A 788 12.67 6.60 46.47
N THR A 789 13.87 6.16 46.86
CA THR A 789 14.85 7.04 47.51
C THR A 789 15.57 7.96 46.52
N SER A 790 15.67 7.57 45.25
CA SER A 790 16.36 8.33 44.19
C SER A 790 15.48 9.34 43.46
N ALA A 791 14.15 9.31 43.65
CA ALA A 791 13.18 10.21 43.00
C ALA A 791 12.86 11.48 43.84
N ARG A 792 13.76 11.91 44.73
CA ARG A 792 13.60 13.09 45.60
C ARG A 792 14.51 14.24 45.23
#